data_AF-A0A2V1AW91-F1
#
_entry.id   AF-A0A2V1AW91-F1
#
_cell.length_a   1.000
_cell.length_b   1.000
_cell.length_c   1.000
_cell.angle_alpha   90.00
_cell.angle_beta   90.00
_cell.angle_gamma   90.00
#
_symmetry.space_group_name_H-M   'P 1'
#
loop_
_entity.id
_entity.type
_entity.pdbx_description
1 polymer ?
#
loop_
_entity_poly.entity_id
_entity_poly.type
_entity_poly.pdbx_seq_one_letter_code
_entity_poly.pdbx_strand_id
1 'polypeptide(L)'
;MRAVLKKQALTVQAALRETLDAYFATTSFNFVNQGSVAALKQAMEAVYLRSRPLVSIDVEAFEKSPSKVTEVGVAIYDPAQQHLSIQPTIKTMHIIILENKSLLNSQFVPNNKYAFNGGSSYEISMEQSRVFLSELFNHYLVDCCGSLVGHNVDGDISWIRGMGVNLKKTTVVDTSKIFGYSRSRGGTLRGILRTLGIPHANLHNAANDAYYTLLASFALCDPAQRKSFNLDTHMKLWPNRLPKKQQNIDKRREKFSDRALVNSVAPLFEEFITAASAYNSDVQQRSTPYDRVAEELEKKAAAAAREAEKNGNLSGTANGTANGTAKGSASKSDSSSKSDSESTKSDSKVDCKFKFGAHVSVAGGVSKAVTNAMNIGANSFALFLKNPNRWAAPDVKESEVAEFKNLCAKYGYNPRTDVLPHGSYLINMANPDDEKSEKAYSSFVDDLKRCEQLDIGLYNFHPGSSLDGDHKAALKKLAQNINRAIAETSFVKIVIENMAGHGNLIGSSLQDIRDVIDLVEDKSRVGVCVDTCHSFAAGYDISDEAKFKEFWESYDKIIGFEFLSAIHLNDSKAPLGANRDLHQKLGYGFLGLEAFRVIANEPKIQGLPIILETPVGKDDSVYGEEIKLLEWLQDRKPTDEEFIKKSEELNKLGAKERAEQLKKFEVKTAKKKRAADKDISSLLSKKKLKKEDKVEETTAVESADIKVEEVKKEEKE
;
A
#
# COMPACT_ATOMS: atom_id res chain seq x y z
N MET A 1 -42.20 -29.92 13.06
CA MET A 1 -40.99 -29.28 12.48
C MET A 1 -39.87 -29.05 13.51
N ARG A 2 -40.07 -28.25 14.59
CA ARG A 2 -39.03 -28.02 15.62
C ARG A 2 -38.47 -29.31 16.27
N ALA A 3 -39.32 -30.30 16.56
CA ALA A 3 -38.87 -31.59 17.11
C ALA A 3 -38.00 -32.41 16.13
N VAL A 4 -38.29 -32.33 14.83
CA VAL A 4 -37.52 -33.00 13.77
C VAL A 4 -36.16 -32.33 13.59
N LEU A 5 -36.12 -30.99 13.55
CA LEU A 5 -34.88 -30.21 13.49
C LEU A 5 -33.99 -30.47 14.72
N LYS A 6 -34.59 -30.58 15.91
CA LYS A 6 -33.87 -30.91 17.14
C LYS A 6 -33.27 -32.33 17.09
N LYS A 7 -34.01 -33.32 16.56
CA LYS A 7 -33.52 -34.69 16.38
C LYS A 7 -32.38 -34.77 15.36
N GLN A 8 -32.49 -34.05 14.24
CA GLN A 8 -31.42 -33.95 13.23
C GLN A 8 -30.18 -33.25 13.79
N ALA A 9 -30.34 -32.14 14.51
CA ALA A 9 -29.24 -31.44 15.16
C ALA A 9 -28.49 -32.33 16.17
N LEU A 10 -29.21 -33.13 16.98
CA LEU A 10 -28.61 -34.11 17.88
C LEU A 10 -27.84 -35.21 17.14
N THR A 11 -28.33 -35.64 15.99
CA THR A 11 -27.66 -36.64 15.14
C THR A 11 -26.35 -36.09 14.57
N VAL A 12 -26.36 -34.85 14.06
CA VAL A 12 -25.16 -34.17 13.57
C VAL A 12 -24.14 -33.96 14.70
N GLN A 13 -24.60 -33.53 15.88
CA GLN A 13 -23.75 -33.37 17.06
C GLN A 13 -23.08 -34.68 17.47
N ALA A 14 -23.82 -35.80 17.47
CA ALA A 14 -23.26 -37.12 17.76
C ALA A 14 -22.19 -37.53 16.74
N ALA A 15 -22.44 -37.32 15.44
CA ALA A 15 -21.47 -37.61 14.39
C ALA A 15 -20.20 -36.75 14.48
N LEU A 16 -20.33 -35.46 14.78
CA LEU A 16 -19.19 -34.57 15.03
C LEU A 16 -18.38 -35.04 16.24
N ARG A 17 -19.06 -35.45 17.33
CA ARG A 17 -18.41 -35.98 18.52
C ARG A 17 -17.64 -37.27 18.23
N GLU A 18 -18.27 -38.22 17.55
CA GLU A 18 -17.64 -39.48 17.13
C GLU A 18 -16.40 -39.22 16.26
N THR A 19 -16.51 -38.31 15.28
CA THR A 19 -15.38 -37.91 14.44
C THR A 19 -14.23 -37.33 15.25
N LEU A 20 -14.54 -36.48 16.23
CA LEU A 20 -13.54 -35.86 17.10
C LEU A 20 -12.85 -36.88 18.00
N ASP A 21 -13.62 -37.77 18.64
CA ASP A 21 -13.08 -38.81 19.51
C ASP A 21 -12.23 -39.82 18.70
N ALA A 22 -12.67 -40.21 17.50
CA ALA A 22 -11.90 -41.04 16.57
C ALA A 22 -10.61 -40.36 16.12
N TYR A 23 -10.64 -39.05 15.85
CA TYR A 23 -9.46 -38.28 15.50
C TYR A 23 -8.39 -38.32 16.59
N PHE A 24 -8.77 -38.12 17.87
CA PHE A 24 -7.82 -38.21 18.98
C PHE A 24 -7.37 -39.65 19.31
N ALA A 25 -8.19 -40.66 19.00
CA ALA A 25 -7.83 -42.06 19.19
C ALA A 25 -6.83 -42.58 18.12
N THR A 26 -6.91 -42.06 16.90
CA THR A 26 -6.16 -42.58 15.74
C THR A 26 -4.97 -41.71 15.33
N THR A 27 -4.92 -40.45 15.74
CA THR A 27 -3.87 -39.51 15.32
C THR A 27 -2.68 -39.56 16.28
N SER A 28 -1.47 -39.68 15.72
CA SER A 28 -0.23 -39.54 16.50
C SER A 28 0.16 -38.06 16.60
N PHE A 29 0.06 -37.49 17.80
CA PHE A 29 0.42 -36.09 18.05
C PHE A 29 1.87 -35.99 18.48
N ASN A 30 2.69 -35.28 17.69
CA ASN A 30 4.11 -35.07 17.96
C ASN A 30 4.37 -33.62 18.35
N PHE A 31 3.80 -33.13 19.45
CA PHE A 31 4.02 -31.75 19.91
C PHE A 31 5.26 -31.59 20.82
N VAL A 32 5.75 -30.35 20.95
CA VAL A 32 6.87 -30.03 21.86
C VAL A 32 6.47 -30.24 23.33
N ASN A 33 5.23 -29.90 23.68
CA ASN A 33 4.72 -30.01 25.05
C ASN A 33 3.61 -31.07 25.09
N GLN A 34 3.75 -32.04 26.00
CA GLN A 34 2.75 -33.10 26.19
C GLN A 34 1.38 -32.56 26.61
N GLY A 35 1.32 -31.44 27.33
CA GLY A 35 0.05 -30.78 27.71
C GLY A 35 -0.72 -30.15 26.55
N SER A 36 -0.08 -29.97 25.38
CA SER A 36 -0.72 -29.36 24.20
C SER A 36 -1.82 -30.23 23.62
N VAL A 37 -1.75 -31.56 23.74
CA VAL A 37 -2.80 -32.46 23.23
C VAL A 37 -4.11 -32.28 24.00
N ALA A 38 -4.04 -32.22 25.33
CA ALA A 38 -5.20 -31.99 26.18
C ALA A 38 -5.82 -30.60 25.95
N ALA A 39 -4.98 -29.57 25.82
CA ALA A 39 -5.44 -28.21 25.52
C ALA A 39 -6.06 -28.10 24.12
N LEU A 40 -5.48 -28.77 23.12
CA LEU A 40 -6.06 -28.87 21.78
C LEU A 40 -7.42 -29.56 21.81
N LYS A 41 -7.54 -30.67 22.54
CA LYS A 41 -8.82 -31.37 22.69
C LYS A 41 -9.91 -30.46 23.25
N GLN A 42 -9.61 -29.73 24.33
CA GLN A 42 -10.57 -28.77 24.91
C GLN A 42 -10.98 -27.67 23.92
N ALA A 43 -10.03 -27.13 23.15
CA ALA A 43 -10.31 -26.13 22.12
C ALA A 43 -11.18 -26.68 20.99
N MET A 44 -10.91 -27.90 20.51
CA MET A 44 -11.71 -28.55 19.48
C MET A 44 -13.10 -28.90 19.99
N GLU A 45 -13.24 -29.37 21.23
CA GLU A 45 -14.56 -29.59 21.84
C GLU A 45 -15.39 -28.31 21.93
N ALA A 46 -14.75 -27.16 22.20
CA ALA A 46 -15.43 -25.86 22.23
C ALA A 46 -15.87 -25.38 20.83
N VAL A 47 -15.01 -25.54 19.81
CA VAL A 47 -15.23 -24.96 18.47
C VAL A 47 -15.86 -25.95 17.48
N TYR A 48 -15.25 -27.12 17.29
CA TYR A 48 -15.60 -28.09 16.24
C TYR A 48 -16.99 -28.68 16.44
N LEU A 49 -17.36 -28.96 17.69
CA LEU A 49 -18.67 -29.51 18.00
C LEU A 49 -19.79 -28.51 17.71
N ARG A 50 -19.51 -27.20 17.60
CA ARG A 50 -20.53 -26.16 17.32
C ARG A 50 -21.74 -26.24 18.25
N SER A 51 -21.54 -26.67 19.49
CA SER A 51 -22.62 -26.98 20.44
C SER A 51 -23.04 -25.79 21.31
N ARG A 52 -22.28 -24.69 21.25
CA ARG A 52 -22.44 -23.48 22.06
C ARG A 52 -22.05 -22.24 21.24
N PRO A 53 -22.48 -21.03 21.63
CA PRO A 53 -22.04 -19.82 20.96
C PRO A 53 -20.54 -19.60 21.07
N LEU A 54 -19.94 -19.06 20.00
CA LEU A 54 -18.56 -18.60 19.99
C LEU A 54 -18.57 -17.09 19.79
N VAL A 55 -17.91 -16.38 20.70
CA VAL A 55 -17.76 -14.92 20.63
C VAL A 55 -16.29 -14.63 20.42
N SER A 56 -15.94 -14.00 19.31
CA SER A 56 -14.62 -13.48 19.07
C SER A 56 -14.58 -11.97 19.27
N ILE A 57 -13.51 -11.51 19.89
CA ILE A 57 -13.28 -10.10 20.19
C ILE A 57 -11.90 -9.71 19.71
N ASP A 58 -11.78 -8.47 19.29
CA ASP A 58 -10.51 -7.81 19.01
C ASP A 58 -10.66 -6.33 19.37
N VAL A 59 -9.61 -5.74 19.92
CA VAL A 59 -9.60 -4.33 20.35
C VAL A 59 -8.42 -3.62 19.75
N GLU A 60 -8.70 -2.55 18.99
CA GLU A 60 -7.67 -1.65 18.50
C GLU A 60 -7.55 -0.44 19.43
N ALA A 61 -6.32 -0.11 19.79
CA ALA A 61 -5.98 1.01 20.67
C ALA A 61 -5.00 1.96 20.00
N PHE A 62 -4.99 3.22 20.45
CA PHE A 62 -4.13 4.23 19.87
C PHE A 62 -2.65 3.95 20.14
N GLU A 63 -1.86 3.88 19.08
CA GLU A 63 -0.47 3.40 19.11
C GLU A 63 0.48 4.27 19.96
N LYS A 64 0.17 5.56 20.14
CA LYS A 64 0.96 6.47 21.01
C LYS A 64 0.50 6.45 22.46
N SER A 65 -0.71 5.97 22.74
CA SER A 65 -1.28 5.89 24.07
C SER A 65 -2.21 4.67 24.15
N PRO A 66 -1.66 3.46 24.39
CA PRO A 66 -2.41 2.20 24.34
C PRO A 66 -3.57 2.09 25.36
N SER A 67 -3.69 3.04 26.29
CA SER A 67 -4.84 3.18 27.18
C SER A 67 -6.10 3.71 26.48
N LYS A 68 -5.97 4.28 25.28
CA LYS A 68 -7.08 4.84 24.51
C LYS A 68 -7.56 3.85 23.47
N VAL A 69 -8.62 3.12 23.80
CA VAL A 69 -9.30 2.22 22.86
C VAL A 69 -9.97 3.04 21.75
N THR A 70 -9.68 2.72 20.49
CA THR A 70 -10.24 3.42 19.32
C THR A 70 -11.40 2.64 18.72
N GLU A 71 -11.31 1.31 18.69
CA GLU A 71 -12.30 0.43 18.07
C GLU A 71 -12.47 -0.85 18.89
N VAL A 72 -13.67 -1.42 18.85
CA VAL A 72 -13.97 -2.75 19.35
C VAL A 72 -14.68 -3.55 18.27
N GLY A 73 -14.15 -4.73 17.98
CA GLY A 73 -14.73 -5.69 17.06
C GLY A 73 -15.32 -6.87 17.81
N VAL A 74 -16.51 -7.29 17.39
CA VAL A 74 -17.13 -8.51 17.91
C VAL A 74 -17.66 -9.35 16.76
N ALA A 75 -17.31 -10.64 16.75
CA ALA A 75 -17.85 -11.62 15.81
C ALA A 75 -18.48 -12.79 16.56
N ILE A 76 -19.71 -13.15 16.22
CA ILE A 76 -20.50 -14.14 16.96
C ILE A 76 -21.00 -15.23 16.02
N TYR A 77 -20.63 -16.47 16.33
CA TYR A 77 -21.28 -17.66 15.80
C TYR A 77 -22.26 -18.19 16.84
N ASP A 78 -23.55 -18.20 16.49
CA ASP A 78 -24.61 -18.75 17.33
C ASP A 78 -25.20 -20.01 16.65
N PRO A 79 -24.97 -21.22 17.21
CA PRO A 79 -25.47 -22.45 16.61
C PRO A 79 -26.99 -22.60 16.70
N ALA A 80 -27.67 -21.92 17.64
CA ALA A 80 -29.12 -22.04 17.83
C ALA A 80 -29.90 -21.57 16.60
N GLN A 81 -29.30 -20.68 15.80
CA GLN A 81 -29.93 -20.03 14.66
C GLN A 81 -29.61 -20.73 13.32
N GLN A 82 -28.77 -21.78 13.32
CA GLN A 82 -28.20 -22.31 12.08
C GLN A 82 -27.83 -23.80 12.11
N HIS A 83 -28.60 -24.62 12.83
CA HIS A 83 -28.33 -26.06 13.04
C HIS A 83 -28.09 -26.90 11.77
N LEU A 84 -28.62 -26.49 10.62
CA LEU A 84 -28.47 -27.18 9.33
C LEU A 84 -27.68 -26.37 8.30
N SER A 85 -27.11 -25.23 8.69
CA SER A 85 -26.34 -24.41 7.76
C SER A 85 -25.00 -25.08 7.48
N ILE A 86 -24.72 -25.30 6.19
CA ILE A 86 -23.44 -25.85 5.73
C ILE A 86 -22.33 -24.83 5.98
N GLN A 87 -22.62 -23.55 5.77
CA GLN A 87 -21.71 -22.43 6.03
C GLN A 87 -22.08 -21.72 7.34
N PRO A 88 -21.12 -21.44 8.24
CA PRO A 88 -21.40 -20.71 9.46
C PRO A 88 -21.74 -19.24 9.14
N THR A 89 -22.95 -18.84 9.48
CA THR A 89 -23.38 -17.44 9.53
C THR A 89 -22.80 -16.81 10.80
N ILE A 90 -21.95 -15.80 10.61
CA ILE A 90 -21.27 -15.08 11.70
C ILE A 90 -21.82 -13.65 11.72
N LYS A 91 -22.35 -13.23 12.87
CA LYS A 91 -22.75 -11.84 13.09
C LYS A 91 -21.51 -11.03 13.44
N THR A 92 -21.30 -9.90 12.77
CA THR A 92 -20.17 -9.02 13.04
C THR A 92 -20.66 -7.65 13.46
N MET A 93 -19.97 -7.06 14.42
CA MET A 93 -20.27 -5.73 14.96
C MET A 93 -18.97 -4.96 15.07
N HIS A 94 -18.98 -3.73 14.53
CA HIS A 94 -17.84 -2.83 14.60
C HIS A 94 -18.23 -1.57 15.35
N ILE A 95 -17.55 -1.30 16.46
CA ILE A 95 -17.79 -0.15 17.33
C ILE A 95 -16.60 0.79 17.24
N ILE A 96 -16.86 2.05 16.92
CA ILE A 96 -15.87 3.14 17.00
C ILE A 96 -16.18 3.96 18.24
N ILE A 97 -15.17 4.11 19.12
CA ILE A 97 -15.32 4.87 20.36
C ILE A 97 -15.31 6.37 20.05
N LEU A 98 -16.43 7.05 20.28
CA LEU A 98 -16.62 8.46 19.93
C LEU A 98 -15.53 9.38 20.50
N GLU A 99 -15.16 9.20 21.76
CA GLU A 99 -14.17 10.01 22.47
C GLU A 99 -12.78 9.92 21.83
N ASN A 100 -12.48 8.81 21.18
CA ASN A 100 -11.20 8.53 20.53
C ASN A 100 -11.32 8.46 19.00
N LYS A 101 -12.44 8.89 18.42
CA LYS A 101 -12.74 8.76 16.99
C LYS A 101 -11.64 9.40 16.12
N SER A 102 -11.18 10.58 16.51
CA SER A 102 -10.14 11.35 15.81
C SER A 102 -8.73 10.76 15.91
N LEU A 103 -8.50 9.80 16.82
CA LEU A 103 -7.18 9.17 16.99
C LEU A 103 -6.99 8.06 15.96
N LEU A 104 -6.06 8.25 15.02
CA LEU A 104 -5.82 7.31 13.93
C LEU A 104 -4.42 6.70 14.03
N ASN A 105 -4.37 5.36 14.04
CA ASN A 105 -3.11 4.62 13.97
C ASN A 105 -2.51 4.74 12.56
N SER A 106 -1.20 4.88 12.44
CA SER A 106 -0.54 4.90 11.12
C SER A 106 0.95 4.60 11.15
N GLN A 107 1.60 4.74 12.30
CA GLN A 107 3.03 4.58 12.47
C GLN A 107 3.44 3.11 12.58
N PHE A 108 2.73 2.33 13.38
CA PHE A 108 3.01 0.93 13.65
C PHE A 108 1.92 0.01 13.11
N VAL A 109 0.67 0.44 13.24
CA VAL A 109 -0.54 -0.27 12.79
C VAL A 109 -1.20 0.51 11.64
N PRO A 110 -1.54 -0.14 10.51
CA PRO A 110 -2.29 0.50 9.42
C PRO A 110 -3.62 1.11 9.88
N ASN A 111 -4.02 2.25 9.30
CA ASN A 111 -5.29 2.89 9.60
C ASN A 111 -6.46 2.22 8.87
N ASN A 112 -6.96 1.09 9.38
CA ASN A 112 -8.12 0.41 8.78
C ASN A 112 -9.42 0.63 9.56
N LYS A 113 -9.45 1.64 10.45
CA LYS A 113 -10.63 2.00 11.27
C LYS A 113 -11.95 2.01 10.51
N TYR A 114 -11.96 2.63 9.33
CA TYR A 114 -13.18 2.80 8.53
C TYR A 114 -13.31 1.76 7.40
N ALA A 115 -12.50 0.70 7.41
CA ALA A 115 -12.47 -0.34 6.39
C ALA A 115 -13.13 -1.65 6.88
N PHE A 116 -14.25 -1.54 7.57
CA PHE A 116 -15.02 -2.70 8.04
C PHE A 116 -15.72 -3.40 6.87
N ASN A 117 -15.49 -4.71 6.71
CA ASN A 117 -16.03 -5.48 5.59
C ASN A 117 -17.52 -5.79 5.73
N GLY A 118 -18.04 -5.80 6.97
CA GLY A 118 -19.42 -6.22 7.29
C GLY A 118 -20.47 -5.13 7.15
N GLY A 119 -20.13 -3.95 6.62
CA GLY A 119 -21.06 -2.85 6.38
C GLY A 119 -20.84 -1.67 7.34
N SER A 120 -21.87 -1.29 8.09
CA SER A 120 -21.87 -0.07 8.90
C SER A 120 -21.14 -0.25 10.24
N SER A 121 -20.44 0.80 10.66
CA SER A 121 -19.83 0.89 12.00
C SER A 121 -20.73 1.68 12.93
N TYR A 122 -20.79 1.28 14.20
CA TYR A 122 -21.53 2.00 15.24
C TYR A 122 -20.59 2.95 15.96
N GLU A 123 -20.88 4.25 15.86
CA GLU A 123 -20.15 5.27 16.60
C GLU A 123 -20.89 5.55 17.90
N ILE A 124 -20.38 5.01 19.01
CA ILE A 124 -21.00 5.14 20.34
C ILE A 124 -19.96 5.54 21.39
N SER A 125 -20.42 6.11 22.50
CA SER A 125 -19.52 6.54 23.57
C SER A 125 -18.89 5.33 24.29
N MET A 126 -17.79 5.57 25.01
CA MET A 126 -17.14 4.56 25.84
C MET A 126 -18.12 3.98 26.88
N GLU A 127 -18.97 4.82 27.46
CA GLU A 127 -20.00 4.42 28.42
C GLU A 127 -21.06 3.52 27.77
N GLN A 128 -21.60 3.93 26.63
CA GLN A 128 -22.57 3.13 25.87
C GLN A 128 -21.96 1.80 25.43
N SER A 129 -20.72 1.82 24.95
CA SER A 129 -19.98 0.62 24.56
C SER A 129 -19.79 -0.33 25.75
N ARG A 130 -19.49 0.19 26.94
CA ARG A 130 -19.35 -0.62 28.16
C ARG A 130 -20.66 -1.33 28.50
N VAL A 131 -21.78 -0.61 28.49
CA VAL A 131 -23.11 -1.20 28.77
C VAL A 131 -23.43 -2.28 27.75
N PHE A 132 -23.34 -1.93 26.47
CA PHE A 132 -23.62 -2.83 25.36
C PHE A 132 -22.79 -4.13 25.40
N LEU A 133 -21.46 -4.01 25.54
CA LEU A 133 -20.57 -5.17 25.60
C LEU A 133 -20.82 -6.02 26.84
N SER A 134 -21.16 -5.41 27.98
CA SER A 134 -21.48 -6.15 29.20
C SER A 134 -22.73 -7.01 29.04
N GLU A 135 -23.80 -6.47 28.45
CA GLU A 135 -25.03 -7.21 28.16
C GLU A 135 -24.77 -8.32 27.14
N LEU A 136 -24.05 -8.00 26.06
CA LEU A 136 -23.71 -8.95 25.00
C LEU A 136 -22.92 -10.15 25.54
N PHE A 137 -21.87 -9.90 26.34
CA PHE A 137 -21.04 -10.95 26.91
C PHE A 137 -21.77 -11.73 28.00
N ASN A 138 -22.60 -11.10 28.82
CA ASN A 138 -23.44 -11.84 29.77
C ASN A 138 -24.36 -12.80 29.01
N HIS A 139 -25.05 -12.34 27.98
CA HIS A 139 -25.95 -13.18 27.20
C HIS A 139 -25.23 -14.38 26.54
N TYR A 140 -24.18 -14.12 25.76
CA TYR A 140 -23.56 -15.19 24.98
C TYR A 140 -22.56 -16.04 25.77
N LEU A 141 -21.75 -15.45 26.66
CA LEU A 141 -20.69 -16.18 27.36
C LEU A 141 -21.17 -16.78 28.70
N VAL A 142 -22.20 -16.20 29.32
CA VAL A 142 -22.71 -16.65 30.63
C VAL A 142 -24.04 -17.39 30.46
N ASP A 143 -25.08 -16.71 29.99
CA ASP A 143 -26.44 -17.28 29.93
C ASP A 143 -26.52 -18.44 28.93
N CYS A 144 -25.83 -18.29 27.79
CA CYS A 144 -25.75 -19.32 26.76
C CYS A 144 -24.54 -20.25 26.91
N CYS A 145 -23.74 -20.10 27.98
CA CYS A 145 -22.52 -20.89 28.23
C CYS A 145 -21.56 -20.95 27.03
N GLY A 146 -21.44 -19.84 26.28
CA GLY A 146 -20.58 -19.74 25.11
C GLY A 146 -19.10 -19.78 25.44
N SER A 147 -18.26 -19.67 24.42
CA SER A 147 -16.79 -19.62 24.54
C SER A 147 -16.22 -18.39 23.87
N LEU A 148 -15.19 -17.82 24.49
CA LEU A 148 -14.46 -16.68 23.94
C LEU A 148 -13.36 -17.20 23.01
N VAL A 149 -13.26 -16.63 21.81
CA VAL A 149 -12.26 -16.99 20.80
C VAL A 149 -11.42 -15.76 20.49
N GLY A 150 -10.10 -15.87 20.56
CA GLY A 150 -9.23 -14.73 20.29
C GLY A 150 -7.89 -15.12 19.68
N HIS A 151 -7.05 -14.11 19.45
CA HIS A 151 -5.72 -14.27 18.90
C HIS A 151 -4.71 -13.53 19.77
N ASN A 152 -4.02 -14.25 20.67
CA ASN A 152 -3.33 -13.63 21.82
C ASN A 152 -4.28 -12.81 22.72
N VAL A 153 -5.43 -13.42 23.02
CA VAL A 153 -6.63 -12.81 23.61
C VAL A 153 -6.45 -12.15 24.98
N ASP A 154 -5.35 -12.46 25.68
CA ASP A 154 -5.05 -11.90 27.00
C ASP A 154 -4.94 -10.36 26.96
N GLY A 155 -4.45 -9.79 25.83
CA GLY A 155 -4.39 -8.36 25.60
C GLY A 155 -5.77 -7.72 25.44
N ASP A 156 -6.62 -8.29 24.59
CA ASP A 156 -7.98 -7.83 24.34
C ASP A 156 -8.82 -7.85 25.63
N ILE A 157 -8.71 -8.92 26.41
CA ILE A 157 -9.37 -9.04 27.72
C ILE A 157 -8.91 -7.92 28.66
N SER A 158 -7.63 -7.55 28.65
CA SER A 158 -7.11 -6.46 29.46
C SER A 158 -7.71 -5.12 29.04
N TRP A 159 -7.84 -4.85 27.75
CA TRP A 159 -8.47 -3.61 27.26
C TRP A 159 -9.96 -3.57 27.58
N ILE A 160 -10.70 -4.66 27.36
CA ILE A 160 -12.14 -4.76 27.69
C ILE A 160 -12.38 -4.54 29.18
N ARG A 161 -11.53 -5.11 30.06
CA ARG A 161 -11.57 -4.84 31.50
C ARG A 161 -11.22 -3.39 31.83
N GLY A 162 -10.28 -2.80 31.10
CA GLY A 162 -9.92 -1.38 31.21
C GLY A 162 -11.05 -0.42 30.83
N MET A 163 -11.90 -0.80 29.87
CA MET A 163 -13.16 -0.12 29.57
C MET A 163 -14.22 -0.32 30.66
N GLY A 164 -13.94 -1.20 31.63
CA GLY A 164 -14.79 -1.49 32.78
C GLY A 164 -15.80 -2.62 32.53
N VAL A 165 -15.69 -3.37 31.43
CA VAL A 165 -16.53 -4.53 31.17
C VAL A 165 -15.99 -5.74 31.93
N ASN A 166 -16.82 -6.33 32.80
CA ASN A 166 -16.41 -7.49 33.58
C ASN A 166 -16.70 -8.80 32.84
N LEU A 167 -15.65 -9.39 32.28
CA LEU A 167 -15.72 -10.72 31.66
C LEU A 167 -15.67 -11.82 32.74
N LYS A 168 -16.81 -12.48 32.98
CA LYS A 168 -16.89 -13.67 33.84
C LYS A 168 -16.08 -14.83 33.26
N LYS A 169 -15.63 -15.74 34.12
CA LYS A 169 -14.82 -16.90 33.72
C LYS A 169 -15.58 -17.76 32.70
N THR A 170 -15.05 -17.84 31.49
CA THR A 170 -15.57 -18.67 30.39
C THR A 170 -14.45 -19.51 29.78
N THR A 171 -14.80 -20.44 28.89
CA THR A 171 -13.81 -21.19 28.10
C THR A 171 -13.18 -20.24 27.09
N VAL A 172 -11.84 -20.21 27.03
CA VAL A 172 -11.08 -19.35 26.13
C VAL A 172 -10.32 -20.20 25.12
N VAL A 173 -10.50 -19.89 23.84
CA VAL A 173 -9.86 -20.55 22.71
C VAL A 173 -8.94 -19.53 22.03
N ASP A 174 -7.63 -19.74 22.14
CA ASP A 174 -6.63 -18.84 21.55
C ASP A 174 -6.00 -19.46 20.30
N THR A 175 -6.32 -18.88 19.14
CA THR A 175 -5.86 -19.35 17.83
C THR A 175 -4.34 -19.30 17.68
N SER A 176 -3.68 -18.33 18.30
CA SER A 176 -2.21 -18.21 18.30
C SER A 176 -1.57 -19.36 19.07
N LYS A 177 -2.13 -19.71 20.23
CA LYS A 177 -1.65 -20.83 21.06
C LYS A 177 -1.87 -22.18 20.35
N ILE A 178 -3.05 -22.40 19.77
CA ILE A 178 -3.37 -23.63 19.03
C ILE A 178 -2.43 -23.86 17.85
N PHE A 179 -2.16 -22.80 17.08
CA PHE A 179 -1.22 -22.86 15.97
C PHE A 179 0.23 -23.12 16.44
N GLY A 180 0.57 -22.63 17.63
CA GLY A 180 1.85 -22.87 18.30
C GLY A 180 2.04 -24.27 18.88
N TYR A 181 1.06 -25.19 18.82
CA TYR A 181 1.29 -26.56 19.28
C TYR A 181 2.17 -27.35 18.29
N SER A 182 1.97 -27.16 16.99
CA SER A 182 2.80 -27.77 15.93
C SER A 182 4.03 -26.96 15.55
N ARG A 183 4.17 -25.73 16.07
CA ARG A 183 5.27 -24.81 15.74
C ARG A 183 5.86 -24.24 17.02
N SER A 184 7.18 -24.10 17.13
CA SER A 184 7.85 -23.62 18.35
C SER A 184 7.48 -22.19 18.84
N ARG A 185 6.51 -21.51 18.21
CA ARG A 185 5.92 -20.22 18.60
C ARG A 185 4.54 -20.07 17.97
N GLY A 186 3.69 -19.22 18.55
CA GLY A 186 2.45 -18.77 17.91
C GLY A 186 2.69 -18.01 16.60
N GLY A 187 1.62 -17.80 15.84
CA GLY A 187 1.63 -17.03 14.59
C GLY A 187 0.98 -15.66 14.74
N THR A 188 1.21 -14.76 13.79
CA THR A 188 0.33 -13.59 13.61
C THR A 188 -0.97 -14.04 12.95
N LEU A 189 -2.08 -13.33 13.17
CA LEU A 189 -3.38 -13.67 12.57
C LEU A 189 -3.25 -13.82 11.04
N ARG A 190 -2.63 -12.82 10.39
CA ARG A 190 -2.30 -12.86 8.95
C ARG A 190 -1.54 -14.14 8.55
N GLY A 191 -0.50 -14.50 9.30
CA GLY A 191 0.32 -15.68 8.99
C GLY A 191 -0.46 -16.99 9.15
N ILE A 192 -1.34 -17.07 10.14
CA ILE A 192 -2.24 -18.21 10.35
C ILE A 192 -3.22 -18.31 9.19
N LEU A 193 -3.91 -17.22 8.83
CA LEU A 193 -4.88 -17.20 7.73
C LEU A 193 -4.24 -17.62 6.40
N ARG A 194 -3.04 -17.12 6.08
CA ARG A 194 -2.28 -17.55 4.89
C ARG A 194 -1.95 -19.03 4.91
N THR A 195 -1.53 -19.56 6.06
CA THR A 195 -1.21 -20.99 6.20
C THR A 195 -2.44 -21.87 5.97
N LEU A 196 -3.61 -21.41 6.44
CA LEU A 196 -4.88 -22.12 6.30
C LEU A 196 -5.57 -21.87 4.94
N GLY A 197 -4.97 -21.05 4.06
CA GLY A 197 -5.56 -20.70 2.76
C GLY A 197 -6.85 -19.88 2.88
N ILE A 198 -7.06 -19.15 3.98
CA ILE A 198 -8.27 -18.34 4.20
C ILE A 198 -8.03 -16.95 3.58
N PRO A 199 -8.79 -16.54 2.55
CA PRO A 199 -8.71 -15.20 1.98
C PRO A 199 -9.13 -14.15 3.00
N HIS A 200 -8.35 -13.08 3.11
CA HIS A 200 -8.59 -12.03 4.09
C HIS A 200 -8.16 -10.66 3.57
N ALA A 201 -8.85 -9.61 4.03
CA ALA A 201 -8.58 -8.22 3.69
C ALA A 201 -8.87 -7.31 4.89
N ASN A 202 -8.27 -6.12 4.89
CA ASN A 202 -8.53 -5.07 5.89
C ASN A 202 -8.33 -5.51 7.37
N LEU A 203 -7.32 -6.37 7.63
CA LEU A 203 -6.83 -6.63 8.99
C LEU A 203 -6.30 -5.34 9.62
N HIS A 204 -6.26 -5.25 10.96
CA HIS A 204 -6.13 -4.00 11.74
C HIS A 204 -7.40 -3.14 11.72
N ASN A 205 -8.54 -3.79 11.53
CA ASN A 205 -9.86 -3.28 11.82
C ASN A 205 -10.46 -4.30 12.79
N ALA A 206 -10.82 -3.85 13.98
CA ALA A 206 -11.12 -4.75 15.08
C ALA A 206 -12.21 -5.78 14.71
N ALA A 207 -13.27 -5.37 13.99
CA ALA A 207 -14.34 -6.29 13.63
C ALA A 207 -13.94 -7.31 12.55
N ASN A 208 -13.11 -6.91 11.59
CA ASN A 208 -12.55 -7.83 10.62
C ASN A 208 -11.62 -8.84 11.31
N ASP A 209 -10.77 -8.39 12.24
CA ASP A 209 -9.83 -9.27 12.95
C ASP A 209 -10.56 -10.27 13.85
N ALA A 210 -11.62 -9.86 14.55
CA ALA A 210 -12.51 -10.75 15.28
C ALA A 210 -13.18 -11.79 14.35
N TYR A 211 -13.67 -11.36 13.19
CA TYR A 211 -14.29 -12.26 12.20
C TYR A 211 -13.30 -13.32 11.68
N TYR A 212 -12.12 -12.88 11.24
CA TYR A 212 -11.12 -13.79 10.70
C TYR A 212 -10.50 -14.69 11.77
N THR A 213 -10.41 -14.21 13.02
CA THR A 213 -10.01 -15.05 14.15
C THR A 213 -11.01 -16.20 14.36
N LEU A 214 -12.30 -15.92 14.24
CA LEU A 214 -13.32 -16.96 14.33
C LEU A 214 -13.23 -17.97 13.17
N LEU A 215 -13.03 -17.52 11.93
CA LEU A 215 -12.78 -18.40 10.79
C LEU A 215 -11.53 -19.26 10.98
N ALA A 216 -10.43 -18.67 11.44
CA ALA A 216 -9.20 -19.38 11.73
C ALA A 216 -9.43 -20.45 12.81
N SER A 217 -10.24 -20.16 13.83
CA SER A 217 -10.58 -21.13 14.88
C SER A 217 -11.32 -22.35 14.32
N PHE A 218 -12.26 -22.15 13.39
CA PHE A 218 -12.96 -23.27 12.75
C PHE A 218 -12.01 -24.18 11.99
N ALA A 219 -11.09 -23.62 11.20
CA ALA A 219 -10.12 -24.40 10.45
C ALA A 219 -9.06 -25.06 11.36
N LEU A 220 -8.56 -24.36 12.39
CA LEU A 220 -7.58 -24.91 13.33
C LEU A 220 -8.13 -26.02 14.21
N CYS A 221 -9.44 -26.04 14.43
CA CYS A 221 -10.12 -27.04 15.24
C CYS A 221 -10.80 -28.14 14.41
N ASP A 222 -10.69 -28.14 13.08
CA ASP A 222 -11.28 -29.15 12.21
C ASP A 222 -10.31 -30.33 11.98
N PRO A 223 -10.67 -31.57 12.33
CA PRO A 223 -9.81 -32.74 12.15
C PRO A 223 -9.27 -32.94 10.72
N ALA A 224 -10.08 -32.68 9.70
CA ALA A 224 -9.69 -32.87 8.31
C ALA A 224 -8.68 -31.79 7.87
N GLN A 225 -8.94 -30.53 8.23
CA GLN A 225 -8.02 -29.43 7.96
C GLN A 225 -6.69 -29.61 8.70
N ARG A 226 -6.72 -30.02 9.97
CA ARG A 226 -5.51 -30.28 10.75
C ARG A 226 -4.62 -31.35 10.11
N LYS A 227 -5.21 -32.43 9.60
CA LYS A 227 -4.50 -33.46 8.83
C LYS A 227 -3.94 -32.90 7.52
N SER A 228 -4.76 -32.18 6.75
CA SER A 228 -4.36 -31.58 5.46
C SER A 228 -3.15 -30.66 5.60
N PHE A 229 -3.13 -29.83 6.64
CA PHE A 229 -2.05 -28.88 6.89
C PHE A 229 -0.93 -29.41 7.81
N ASN A 230 -0.94 -30.71 8.13
CA ASN A 230 0.02 -31.36 9.02
C ASN A 230 0.22 -30.61 10.36
N LEU A 231 -0.88 -30.18 10.99
CA LEU A 231 -0.86 -29.36 12.20
C LEU A 231 -0.67 -30.17 13.49
N ASP A 232 -0.53 -31.49 13.40
CA ASP A 232 -0.41 -32.41 14.54
C ASP A 232 1.01 -32.95 14.75
N THR A 233 1.92 -32.61 13.84
CA THR A 233 3.34 -32.94 13.94
C THR A 233 4.14 -31.68 14.21
N HIS A 234 5.08 -31.73 15.16
CA HIS A 234 6.01 -30.63 15.38
C HIS A 234 6.93 -30.49 14.18
N MET A 235 6.85 -29.34 13.53
CA MET A 235 7.85 -28.94 12.55
C MET A 235 9.02 -28.29 13.28
N LYS A 236 10.16 -28.99 13.35
CA LYS A 236 11.45 -28.34 13.63
C LYS A 236 11.64 -27.27 12.56
N LEU A 237 11.65 -26.01 12.98
CA LEU A 237 12.11 -24.90 12.13
C LEU A 237 13.45 -25.33 11.51
N TRP A 238 13.54 -25.33 10.17
CA TRP A 238 14.78 -25.61 9.43
C TRP A 238 15.97 -24.87 10.09
N PRO A 239 17.17 -25.47 10.25
CA PRO A 239 18.32 -24.82 10.88
C PRO A 239 18.84 -23.57 10.15
N ASN A 240 18.28 -23.21 8.99
CA ASN A 240 18.56 -21.93 8.35
C ASN A 240 17.56 -20.88 8.82
N ARG A 241 17.80 -20.30 10.01
CA ARG A 241 17.34 -18.92 10.23
C ARG A 241 18.06 -18.07 9.19
N LEU A 242 17.32 -17.62 8.18
CA LEU A 242 17.81 -16.60 7.27
C LEU A 242 18.35 -15.41 8.11
N PRO A 243 19.45 -14.75 7.71
CA PRO A 243 20.04 -13.67 8.48
C PRO A 243 18.97 -12.63 8.87
N LYS A 244 19.09 -11.97 10.03
CA LYS A 244 18.15 -10.92 10.51
C LYS A 244 17.75 -9.91 9.43
N LYS A 245 18.66 -9.65 8.48
CA LYS A 245 18.46 -8.79 7.31
C LYS A 245 17.43 -9.35 6.33
N GLN A 246 17.48 -10.65 6.04
CA GLN A 246 16.52 -11.33 5.19
C GLN A 246 15.18 -11.51 5.90
N GLN A 247 15.15 -11.77 7.22
CA GLN A 247 13.90 -11.77 8.00
C GLN A 247 13.21 -10.41 8.02
N ASN A 248 13.97 -9.31 7.96
CA ASN A 248 13.43 -7.96 7.83
C ASN A 248 13.02 -7.64 6.38
N ILE A 249 13.68 -8.23 5.38
CA ILE A 249 13.27 -8.18 3.97
C ILE A 249 12.00 -9.00 3.77
N ASP A 250 11.84 -10.12 4.44
CA ASP A 250 10.67 -10.99 4.39
C ASP A 250 9.53 -10.40 5.21
N LYS A 251 9.78 -9.77 6.37
CA LYS A 251 8.76 -8.94 7.07
C LYS A 251 8.33 -7.71 6.25
N ARG A 252 9.25 -7.11 5.49
CA ARG A 252 8.93 -6.03 4.54
C ARG A 252 8.17 -6.57 3.34
N ARG A 253 8.63 -7.66 2.73
CA ARG A 253 7.92 -8.37 1.65
C ARG A 253 6.55 -8.83 2.13
N GLU A 254 6.36 -9.31 3.35
CA GLU A 254 5.06 -9.69 3.89
C GLU A 254 4.13 -8.50 4.13
N LYS A 255 4.68 -7.34 4.52
CA LYS A 255 3.98 -6.03 4.49
C LYS A 255 3.57 -5.62 3.06
N PHE A 256 4.15 -6.24 2.03
CA PHE A 256 3.93 -5.98 0.61
C PHE A 256 3.45 -7.21 -0.21
N SER A 257 3.21 -8.38 0.41
CA SER A 257 2.96 -9.65 -0.31
C SER A 257 1.50 -10.10 -0.25
N ASP A 258 0.64 -9.44 0.54
CA ASP A 258 -0.82 -9.62 0.38
C ASP A 258 -1.33 -9.13 -0.98
N ARG A 259 -0.44 -8.53 -1.78
CA ARG A 259 -0.73 -8.14 -3.16
C ARG A 259 -0.25 -9.13 -4.22
N ALA A 260 0.63 -10.08 -3.86
CA ALA A 260 1.41 -10.83 -4.85
C ALA A 260 1.12 -12.35 -4.92
N LEU A 261 0.42 -12.96 -3.95
CA LEU A 261 0.25 -14.42 -3.90
C LEU A 261 -1.19 -14.91 -4.11
N VAL A 262 -1.93 -14.26 -5.01
CA VAL A 262 -3.21 -14.78 -5.55
C VAL A 262 -3.02 -15.42 -6.95
N ASN A 263 -1.83 -15.35 -7.54
CA ASN A 263 -1.65 -15.63 -8.97
C ASN A 263 -0.94 -16.94 -9.32
N SER A 264 -1.12 -18.05 -8.59
CA SER A 264 -0.56 -19.31 -9.12
C SER A 264 -1.30 -20.61 -8.86
N VAL A 265 -2.49 -20.62 -8.26
CA VAL A 265 -3.39 -21.78 -8.40
C VAL A 265 -4.83 -21.30 -8.29
N ALA A 266 -5.36 -20.69 -9.35
CA ALA A 266 -6.76 -20.29 -9.41
C ALA A 266 -7.58 -21.42 -10.06
N PRO A 267 -8.61 -21.97 -9.39
CA PRO A 267 -9.84 -22.31 -10.09
C PRO A 267 -10.40 -21.02 -10.69
N LEU A 268 -10.88 -21.07 -11.93
CA LEU A 268 -11.21 -19.91 -12.76
C LEU A 268 -12.19 -18.97 -12.04
N PHE A 269 -11.74 -17.74 -11.75
CA PHE A 269 -12.50 -16.65 -11.13
C PHE A 269 -13.81 -16.33 -11.87
N GLU A 270 -13.88 -16.63 -13.17
CA GLU A 270 -15.09 -16.57 -14.00
C GLU A 270 -16.19 -17.55 -13.55
N GLU A 271 -15.84 -18.76 -13.10
CA GLU A 271 -16.82 -19.73 -12.59
C GLU A 271 -17.44 -19.25 -11.27
N PHE A 272 -16.64 -18.56 -10.44
CA PHE A 272 -17.13 -17.95 -9.20
C PHE A 272 -18.04 -16.76 -9.46
N ILE A 273 -17.71 -15.87 -10.40
CA ILE A 273 -18.57 -14.73 -10.77
C ILE A 273 -19.88 -15.23 -11.40
N THR A 274 -19.81 -16.26 -12.24
CA THR A 274 -20.98 -16.86 -12.88
C THR A 274 -21.88 -17.55 -11.85
N ALA A 275 -21.31 -18.30 -10.90
CA ALA A 275 -22.06 -18.93 -9.81
C ALA A 275 -22.63 -17.91 -8.82
N ALA A 276 -21.89 -16.85 -8.49
CA ALA A 276 -22.35 -15.78 -7.61
C ALA A 276 -23.42 -14.91 -8.27
N SER A 277 -23.34 -14.67 -9.57
CA SER A 277 -24.37 -13.96 -10.33
C SER A 277 -25.63 -14.81 -10.49
N ALA A 278 -25.50 -16.11 -10.78
CA ALA A 278 -26.62 -17.04 -10.82
C ALA A 278 -27.32 -17.15 -9.44
N TYR A 279 -26.54 -17.21 -8.36
CA TYR A 279 -27.06 -17.21 -6.99
C TYR A 279 -27.75 -15.88 -6.62
N ASN A 280 -27.18 -14.74 -6.98
CA ASN A 280 -27.79 -13.43 -6.73
C ASN A 280 -29.06 -13.19 -7.56
N SER A 281 -29.12 -13.69 -8.79
CA SER A 281 -30.34 -13.67 -9.60
C SER A 281 -31.42 -14.62 -9.05
N ASP A 282 -31.05 -15.78 -8.53
CA ASP A 282 -31.98 -16.72 -7.88
C ASP A 282 -32.49 -16.18 -6.52
N VAL A 283 -31.64 -15.47 -5.77
CA VAL A 283 -32.03 -14.76 -4.53
C VAL A 283 -32.98 -13.59 -4.81
N GLN A 284 -32.74 -12.81 -5.88
CA GLN A 284 -33.65 -11.73 -6.30
C GLN A 284 -34.97 -12.24 -6.88
N GLN A 285 -35.00 -13.40 -7.54
CA GLN A 285 -36.26 -14.02 -7.97
C GLN A 285 -37.06 -14.59 -6.79
N ARG A 286 -36.39 -15.06 -5.73
CA ARG A 286 -37.02 -15.58 -4.50
C ARG A 286 -37.51 -14.50 -3.52
N SER A 287 -37.08 -13.24 -3.67
CA SER A 287 -37.58 -12.11 -2.85
C SER A 287 -38.89 -11.48 -3.36
N THR A 288 -39.43 -11.97 -4.47
CA THR A 288 -40.65 -11.43 -5.12
C THR A 288 -42.00 -11.61 -4.40
N PRO A 289 -42.14 -12.25 -3.21
CA PRO A 289 -43.39 -12.16 -2.44
C PRO A 289 -43.47 -10.98 -1.46
N TYR A 290 -42.36 -10.33 -1.08
CA TYR A 290 -42.38 -9.31 -0.02
C TYR A 290 -42.51 -7.86 -0.52
N ASP A 291 -42.02 -7.56 -1.73
CA ASP A 291 -42.13 -6.20 -2.30
C ASP A 291 -43.53 -5.90 -2.86
N ARG A 292 -44.28 -6.93 -3.28
CA ARG A 292 -45.67 -6.74 -3.75
C ARG A 292 -46.64 -6.38 -2.62
N VAL A 293 -46.38 -6.84 -1.40
CA VAL A 293 -47.21 -6.52 -0.23
C VAL A 293 -46.95 -5.10 0.25
N ALA A 294 -45.69 -4.64 0.20
CA ALA A 294 -45.34 -3.25 0.51
C ALA A 294 -45.94 -2.27 -0.51
N GLU A 295 -45.85 -2.57 -1.81
CA GLU A 295 -46.46 -1.73 -2.87
C GLU A 295 -48.01 -1.72 -2.81
N GLU A 296 -48.66 -2.85 -2.48
CA GLU A 296 -50.13 -2.88 -2.32
C GLU A 296 -50.60 -2.10 -1.08
N LEU A 297 -49.83 -2.13 0.02
CA LEU A 297 -50.15 -1.38 1.23
C LEU A 297 -49.93 0.13 1.03
N GLU A 298 -48.89 0.54 0.31
CA GLU A 298 -48.70 1.95 -0.06
C GLU A 298 -49.77 2.46 -1.03
N LYS A 299 -50.17 1.64 -2.03
CA LYS A 299 -51.28 1.99 -2.95
C LYS A 299 -52.62 2.09 -2.23
N LYS A 300 -52.90 1.23 -1.25
CA LYS A 300 -54.12 1.31 -0.41
C LYS A 300 -54.10 2.52 0.53
N ALA A 301 -52.95 2.86 1.12
CA ALA A 301 -52.80 4.06 1.95
C ALA A 301 -52.97 5.35 1.13
N ALA A 302 -52.41 5.40 -0.09
CA ALA A 302 -52.56 6.53 -1.00
C ALA A 302 -53.98 6.69 -1.56
N ALA A 303 -54.70 5.58 -1.78
CA ALA A 303 -56.11 5.61 -2.19
C ALA A 303 -57.03 6.11 -1.06
N ALA A 304 -56.81 5.66 0.18
CA ALA A 304 -57.56 6.11 1.36
C ALA A 304 -57.34 7.60 1.65
N ALA A 305 -56.12 8.11 1.47
CA ALA A 305 -55.82 9.54 1.59
C ALA A 305 -56.53 10.39 0.53
N ARG A 306 -56.64 9.89 -0.71
CA ARG A 306 -57.34 10.58 -1.82
C ARG A 306 -58.87 10.57 -1.69
N GLU A 307 -59.45 9.56 -1.03
CA GLU A 307 -60.89 9.55 -0.71
C GLU A 307 -61.23 10.49 0.45
N ALA A 308 -60.34 10.63 1.44
CA ALA A 308 -60.52 11.56 2.56
C ALA A 308 -60.52 13.04 2.12
N GLU A 309 -59.74 13.38 1.09
CA GLU A 309 -59.74 14.73 0.51
C GLU A 309 -60.94 15.02 -0.41
N LYS A 310 -61.59 13.99 -0.96
CA LYS A 310 -62.78 14.16 -1.84
C LYS A 310 -64.09 14.35 -1.09
N ASN A 311 -64.17 13.94 0.18
CA ASN A 311 -65.42 13.97 0.96
C ASN A 311 -65.49 15.11 2.00
N GLY A 312 -64.51 16.02 2.02
CA GLY A 312 -64.39 17.06 3.05
C GLY A 312 -64.42 18.48 2.50
N ASN A 313 -65.49 18.91 1.86
CA ASN A 313 -65.77 20.35 1.77
C ASN A 313 -67.28 20.62 1.77
N LEU A 314 -67.76 21.31 2.80
CA LEU A 314 -68.94 22.18 2.75
C LEU A 314 -69.03 23.07 4.00
N SER A 315 -68.91 24.39 3.77
CA SER A 315 -69.48 25.53 4.53
C SER A 315 -69.02 25.76 5.99
N GLY A 316 -68.89 26.96 6.52
CA GLY A 316 -69.19 28.32 6.08
C GLY A 316 -69.27 29.23 7.32
N THR A 317 -68.95 30.52 7.14
CA THR A 317 -69.40 31.70 7.91
C THR A 317 -68.94 31.98 9.37
N ALA A 318 -68.25 33.13 9.47
CA ALA A 318 -68.54 34.33 10.29
C ALA A 318 -68.28 34.39 11.82
N ASN A 319 -67.55 35.47 12.17
CA ASN A 319 -67.65 36.36 13.34
C ASN A 319 -67.46 35.85 14.78
N GLY A 320 -66.69 36.62 15.56
CA GLY A 320 -66.99 36.86 16.97
C GLY A 320 -65.84 36.75 17.97
N THR A 321 -65.16 37.86 18.20
CA THR A 321 -64.79 38.44 19.51
C THR A 321 -64.44 37.54 20.74
N ALA A 322 -63.25 37.86 21.27
CA ALA A 322 -62.95 38.21 22.66
C ALA A 322 -62.56 37.14 23.71
N ASN A 323 -61.49 37.54 24.44
CA ASN A 323 -61.04 37.13 25.78
C ASN A 323 -60.56 35.68 25.97
N GLY A 324 -59.43 35.41 26.61
CA GLY A 324 -58.48 36.27 27.31
C GLY A 324 -57.54 35.41 28.16
N THR A 325 -56.41 36.01 28.53
CA THR A 325 -55.51 35.69 29.67
C THR A 325 -54.71 34.38 29.62
N ALA A 326 -53.46 34.28 30.08
CA ALA A 326 -52.41 35.23 30.43
C ALA A 326 -51.16 34.42 30.85
N LYS A 327 -49.99 35.08 30.80
CA LYS A 327 -48.68 34.79 31.46
C LYS A 327 -47.78 33.74 30.78
N GLY A 328 -46.50 34.02 30.50
CA GLY A 328 -45.63 35.19 30.74
C GLY A 328 -44.40 35.10 29.83
N SER A 329 -44.04 36.19 29.15
CA SER A 329 -42.90 37.11 29.44
C SER A 329 -41.52 36.50 29.10
N ALA A 330 -40.97 36.81 27.92
CA ALA A 330 -40.12 37.98 27.60
C ALA A 330 -38.62 37.68 27.89
N SER A 331 -37.67 37.94 26.99
CA SER A 331 -37.41 39.26 26.42
C SER A 331 -36.68 39.22 25.06
N LYS A 332 -36.89 40.33 24.37
CA LYS A 332 -36.45 40.73 23.03
C LYS A 332 -35.05 41.34 23.07
N SER A 333 -34.34 41.10 21.97
CA SER A 333 -33.52 42.02 21.16
C SER A 333 -32.73 43.14 21.85
N ASP A 334 -31.44 43.22 21.50
CA ASP A 334 -30.89 44.51 21.13
C ASP A 334 -29.86 44.41 20.00
N SER A 335 -29.92 45.42 19.14
CA SER A 335 -29.14 45.64 17.93
C SER A 335 -27.86 46.41 18.23
N SER A 336 -26.75 46.11 17.56
CA SER A 336 -25.90 47.15 16.94
C SER A 336 -24.72 46.54 16.17
N SER A 337 -24.72 46.84 14.87
CA SER A 337 -23.59 47.11 13.96
C SER A 337 -22.17 46.80 14.42
N LYS A 338 -21.44 45.99 13.63
CA LYS A 338 -20.10 46.34 13.10
C LYS A 338 -19.61 45.33 12.06
N SER A 339 -19.55 45.79 10.81
CA SER A 339 -18.53 45.51 9.79
C SER A 339 -17.89 44.11 9.80
N ASP A 340 -18.47 43.18 9.03
CA ASP A 340 -17.69 42.06 8.48
C ASP A 340 -17.09 42.51 7.16
N SER A 341 -15.78 42.73 7.19
CA SER A 341 -14.95 42.88 6.01
C SER A 341 -15.00 41.58 5.20
N GLU A 342 -15.70 41.63 4.07
CA GLU A 342 -15.39 40.78 2.93
C GLU A 342 -13.90 40.96 2.59
N SER A 343 -13.07 40.00 3.01
CA SER A 343 -11.72 39.90 2.51
C SER A 343 -11.79 39.27 1.12
N THR A 344 -11.99 40.14 0.13
CA THR A 344 -11.55 39.94 -1.25
C THR A 344 -10.11 39.45 -1.24
N LYS A 345 -9.89 38.15 -1.49
CA LYS A 345 -8.63 37.68 -2.07
C LYS A 345 -8.83 37.60 -3.58
N SER A 346 -8.80 38.77 -4.19
CA SER A 346 -8.57 38.92 -5.61
C SER A 346 -7.15 38.47 -5.93
N ASP A 347 -7.07 37.59 -6.92
CA ASP A 347 -6.05 37.55 -7.98
C ASP A 347 -4.88 38.53 -7.83
N SER A 348 -3.73 37.98 -7.45
CA SER A 348 -2.48 38.36 -8.11
C SER A 348 -1.77 37.06 -8.46
N LYS A 349 -2.02 36.56 -9.67
CA LYS A 349 -1.09 35.63 -10.31
C LYS A 349 0.24 36.39 -10.40
N VAL A 350 1.17 36.07 -9.50
CA VAL A 350 2.58 36.34 -9.77
C VAL A 350 2.86 35.66 -11.09
N ASP A 351 3.34 36.41 -12.07
CA ASP A 351 3.75 35.88 -13.37
C ASP A 351 5.01 35.04 -13.16
N CYS A 352 4.82 33.81 -12.67
CA CYS A 352 5.89 32.89 -12.35
C CYS A 352 6.39 32.29 -13.68
N LYS A 353 7.64 32.63 -14.04
CA LYS A 353 8.30 32.18 -15.27
C LYS A 353 8.45 30.65 -15.34
N PHE A 354 8.31 29.98 -14.19
CA PHE A 354 8.51 28.55 -14.00
C PHE A 354 7.19 27.83 -13.73
N LYS A 355 7.12 26.56 -14.14
CA LYS A 355 5.96 25.71 -13.96
C LYS A 355 6.14 24.79 -12.76
N PHE A 356 6.08 25.36 -11.55
CA PHE A 356 6.20 24.62 -10.30
C PHE A 356 4.93 23.83 -9.94
N GLY A 357 5.15 22.57 -9.62
CA GLY A 357 4.10 21.61 -9.33
C GLY A 357 4.52 20.54 -8.35
N ALA A 358 3.62 19.59 -8.13
CA ALA A 358 3.89 18.39 -7.35
C ALA A 358 3.17 17.18 -7.93
N HIS A 359 3.63 15.99 -7.56
CA HIS A 359 2.90 14.77 -7.83
C HIS A 359 1.74 14.64 -6.84
N VAL A 360 0.52 14.96 -7.31
CA VAL A 360 -0.68 15.04 -6.48
C VAL A 360 -1.53 13.77 -6.54
N SER A 361 -2.37 13.59 -5.52
CA SER A 361 -3.28 12.45 -5.42
C SER A 361 -4.42 12.53 -6.44
N VAL A 362 -4.82 11.38 -6.97
CA VAL A 362 -6.03 11.17 -7.80
C VAL A 362 -7.14 10.45 -7.03
N ALA A 363 -7.05 10.41 -5.71
CA ALA A 363 -8.08 9.79 -4.89
C ALA A 363 -9.44 10.47 -5.14
N GLY A 364 -10.43 9.68 -5.55
CA GLY A 364 -11.75 10.17 -5.92
C GLY A 364 -11.92 10.55 -7.40
N GLY A 365 -10.91 10.36 -8.25
CA GLY A 365 -10.98 10.57 -9.70
C GLY A 365 -9.76 11.30 -10.26
N VAL A 366 -9.47 11.12 -11.54
CA VAL A 366 -8.34 11.81 -12.22
C VAL A 366 -8.57 13.31 -12.24
N SER A 367 -9.82 13.75 -12.39
CA SER A 367 -10.24 15.14 -12.29
C SER A 367 -9.82 15.82 -10.96
N LYS A 368 -9.73 15.07 -9.86
CA LYS A 368 -9.33 15.59 -8.54
C LYS A 368 -7.88 16.05 -8.48
N ALA A 369 -6.99 15.51 -9.32
CA ALA A 369 -5.60 15.99 -9.39
C ALA A 369 -5.54 17.49 -9.71
N VAL A 370 -6.42 17.98 -10.59
CA VAL A 370 -6.46 19.41 -10.97
C VAL A 370 -6.80 20.29 -9.77
N THR A 371 -7.82 19.92 -8.98
CA THR A 371 -8.18 20.66 -7.77
C THR A 371 -7.13 20.54 -6.68
N ASN A 372 -6.48 19.38 -6.55
CA ASN A 372 -5.42 19.17 -5.56
C ASN A 372 -4.19 20.04 -5.89
N ALA A 373 -3.79 20.09 -7.16
CA ALA A 373 -2.74 20.99 -7.64
C ALA A 373 -3.08 22.47 -7.39
N MET A 374 -4.32 22.87 -7.69
CA MET A 374 -4.78 24.24 -7.42
C MET A 374 -4.71 24.59 -5.93
N ASN A 375 -5.15 23.68 -5.05
CA ASN A 375 -5.18 23.91 -3.60
C ASN A 375 -3.80 24.13 -2.99
N ILE A 376 -2.74 23.58 -3.59
CA ILE A 376 -1.35 23.78 -3.14
C ILE A 376 -0.67 24.96 -3.84
N GLY A 377 -1.39 25.71 -4.69
CA GLY A 377 -0.85 26.85 -5.43
C GLY A 377 0.05 26.47 -6.61
N ALA A 378 -0.04 25.22 -7.09
CA ALA A 378 0.74 24.77 -8.23
C ALA A 378 0.24 25.39 -9.55
N ASN A 379 1.14 25.52 -10.52
CA ASN A 379 0.80 25.93 -11.90
C ASN A 379 1.21 24.84 -12.94
N SER A 380 1.65 23.68 -12.45
CA SER A 380 1.86 22.41 -13.15
C SER A 380 1.65 21.26 -12.16
N PHE A 381 1.44 20.03 -12.61
CA PHE A 381 1.33 18.89 -11.69
C PHE A 381 1.60 17.55 -12.37
N ALA A 382 1.98 16.56 -11.57
CA ALA A 382 2.02 15.16 -11.95
C ALA A 382 0.91 14.36 -11.27
N LEU A 383 0.59 13.21 -11.85
CA LEU A 383 -0.40 12.28 -11.33
C LEU A 383 -0.13 10.86 -11.83
N PHE A 384 -0.72 9.88 -11.16
CA PHE A 384 -0.90 8.57 -11.76
C PHE A 384 -2.26 8.51 -12.48
N LEU A 385 -2.29 8.06 -13.73
CA LEU A 385 -3.53 7.88 -14.50
C LEU A 385 -4.38 6.72 -13.96
N LYS A 386 -3.72 5.77 -13.30
CA LYS A 386 -4.31 4.57 -12.69
C LYS A 386 -3.51 4.15 -11.47
N ASN A 387 -3.96 3.14 -10.72
CA ASN A 387 -3.22 2.68 -9.55
C ASN A 387 -1.81 2.20 -9.95
N PRO A 388 -0.72 2.82 -9.47
CA PRO A 388 0.65 2.54 -9.96
C PRO A 388 1.18 1.16 -9.57
N ASN A 389 0.39 0.35 -8.85
CA ASN A 389 0.77 -0.97 -8.37
C ASN A 389 -0.15 -2.08 -8.92
N ARG A 390 -0.91 -1.82 -10.00
CA ARG A 390 -1.76 -2.82 -10.68
C ARG A 390 -1.62 -2.68 -12.19
N TRP A 391 -1.71 -3.81 -12.89
CA TRP A 391 -1.65 -3.85 -14.35
C TRP A 391 -2.96 -3.40 -15.01
N ALA A 392 -4.09 -3.91 -14.50
CA ALA A 392 -5.41 -3.59 -15.00
C ALA A 392 -6.02 -2.43 -14.22
N ALA A 393 -6.67 -1.53 -14.96
CA ALA A 393 -7.46 -0.44 -14.42
C ALA A 393 -8.75 -0.30 -15.24
N PRO A 394 -9.89 0.07 -14.63
CA PRO A 394 -11.08 0.42 -15.37
C PRO A 394 -10.81 1.58 -16.34
N ASP A 395 -11.58 1.64 -17.42
CA ASP A 395 -11.52 2.75 -18.37
C ASP A 395 -11.85 4.08 -17.69
N VAL A 396 -11.25 5.17 -18.18
CA VAL A 396 -11.60 6.51 -17.72
C VAL A 396 -12.99 6.84 -18.24
N LYS A 397 -13.93 7.11 -17.33
CA LYS A 397 -15.30 7.45 -17.72
C LYS A 397 -15.31 8.78 -18.49
N GLU A 398 -16.15 8.89 -19.51
CA GLU A 398 -16.35 10.13 -20.27
C GLU A 398 -16.67 11.34 -19.38
N SER A 399 -17.45 11.12 -18.31
CA SER A 399 -17.75 12.17 -17.32
C SER A 399 -16.49 12.67 -16.59
N GLU A 400 -15.54 11.78 -16.29
CA GLU A 400 -14.26 12.16 -15.68
C GLU A 400 -13.35 12.89 -16.66
N VAL A 401 -13.35 12.49 -17.93
CA VAL A 401 -12.60 13.17 -19.00
C VAL A 401 -13.11 14.60 -19.17
N ALA A 402 -14.43 14.78 -19.27
CA ALA A 402 -15.05 16.10 -19.37
C ALA A 402 -14.74 16.97 -18.15
N GLU A 403 -14.88 16.41 -16.94
CA GLU A 403 -14.58 17.14 -15.70
C GLU A 403 -13.11 17.55 -15.61
N PHE A 404 -12.17 16.65 -15.95
CA PHE A 404 -10.74 16.98 -15.97
C PHE A 404 -10.44 18.15 -16.91
N LYS A 405 -10.96 18.12 -18.15
CA LYS A 405 -10.77 19.20 -19.13
C LYS A 405 -11.39 20.52 -18.66
N ASN A 406 -12.61 20.46 -18.10
CA ASN A 406 -13.29 21.63 -17.55
C ASN A 406 -12.50 22.26 -16.39
N LEU A 407 -11.98 21.46 -15.47
CA LEU A 407 -11.18 21.96 -14.34
C LEU A 407 -9.83 22.52 -14.81
N CYS A 408 -9.19 21.90 -15.81
CA CYS A 408 -7.94 22.43 -16.38
C CYS A 408 -8.18 23.80 -17.00
N ALA A 409 -9.23 23.95 -17.82
CA ALA A 409 -9.61 25.23 -18.40
C ALA A 409 -9.96 26.27 -17.32
N LYS A 410 -10.73 25.86 -16.30
CA LYS A 410 -11.15 26.73 -15.19
C LYS A 410 -9.98 27.29 -14.39
N TYR A 411 -8.97 26.47 -14.10
CA TYR A 411 -7.83 26.87 -13.28
C TYR A 411 -6.59 27.28 -14.10
N GLY A 412 -6.68 27.24 -15.42
CA GLY A 412 -5.64 27.73 -16.33
C GLY A 412 -4.45 26.78 -16.47
N TYR A 413 -4.67 25.47 -16.38
CA TYR A 413 -3.68 24.46 -16.75
C TYR A 413 -3.85 24.08 -18.21
N ASN A 414 -2.76 24.04 -18.96
CA ASN A 414 -2.73 23.42 -20.29
C ASN A 414 -2.34 21.94 -20.15
N PRO A 415 -3.25 20.97 -20.37
CA PRO A 415 -2.94 19.55 -20.23
C PRO A 415 -1.77 19.08 -21.11
N ARG A 416 -1.52 19.76 -22.24
CA ARG A 416 -0.46 19.40 -23.19
C ARG A 416 0.94 19.73 -22.70
N THR A 417 1.09 20.70 -21.79
CA THR A 417 2.39 21.23 -21.38
C THR A 417 2.58 21.28 -19.87
N ASP A 418 1.51 21.41 -19.10
CA ASP A 418 1.57 21.65 -17.64
C ASP A 418 1.30 20.38 -16.82
N VAL A 419 0.89 19.28 -17.46
CA VAL A 419 0.54 18.03 -16.79
C VAL A 419 1.51 16.93 -17.20
N LEU A 420 2.16 16.31 -16.22
CA LEU A 420 3.19 15.30 -16.41
C LEU A 420 2.80 14.01 -15.66
N PRO A 421 1.91 13.17 -16.20
CA PRO A 421 1.58 11.91 -15.56
C PRO A 421 2.81 11.01 -15.47
N HIS A 422 2.88 10.26 -14.38
CA HIS A 422 3.94 9.29 -14.13
C HIS A 422 3.44 7.87 -14.40
N GLY A 423 4.26 7.07 -15.07
CA GLY A 423 3.99 5.66 -15.32
C GLY A 423 4.09 4.79 -14.08
N SER A 424 3.42 3.64 -14.11
CA SER A 424 3.50 2.66 -13.02
C SER A 424 4.94 2.16 -12.82
N TYR A 425 5.35 2.00 -11.56
CA TYR A 425 6.62 1.38 -11.18
C TYR A 425 6.78 -0.07 -11.66
N LEU A 426 5.70 -0.70 -12.15
CA LEU A 426 5.73 -2.05 -12.71
C LEU A 426 6.25 -2.07 -14.16
N ILE A 427 6.26 -0.92 -14.85
CA ILE A 427 6.66 -0.82 -16.24
C ILE A 427 8.17 -1.06 -16.33
N ASN A 428 8.55 -2.11 -17.06
CA ASN A 428 9.91 -2.36 -17.51
C ASN A 428 9.84 -2.86 -18.95
N MET A 429 9.80 -1.93 -19.92
CA MET A 429 9.78 -2.27 -21.35
C MET A 429 11.11 -2.83 -21.86
N ALA A 430 12.16 -2.78 -21.04
CA ALA A 430 13.47 -3.34 -21.33
C ALA A 430 13.67 -4.74 -20.74
N ASN A 431 12.62 -5.35 -20.18
CA ASN A 431 12.72 -6.64 -19.50
C ASN A 431 13.25 -7.72 -20.48
N PRO A 432 14.28 -8.51 -20.10
CA PRO A 432 14.79 -9.57 -20.97
C PRO A 432 13.77 -10.69 -21.22
N ASP A 433 12.78 -10.85 -20.35
CA ASP A 433 11.65 -11.76 -20.53
C ASP A 433 10.58 -11.11 -21.43
N ASP A 434 10.31 -11.71 -22.58
CA ASP A 434 9.41 -11.17 -23.60
C ASP A 434 7.96 -11.08 -23.11
N GLU A 435 7.46 -12.03 -22.32
CA GLU A 435 6.10 -12.00 -21.79
C GLU A 435 5.95 -10.85 -20.78
N LYS A 436 6.94 -10.68 -19.89
CA LYS A 436 6.95 -9.56 -18.94
C LYS A 436 7.10 -8.21 -19.66
N SER A 437 7.93 -8.15 -20.69
CA SER A 437 8.10 -6.96 -21.51
C SER A 437 6.80 -6.58 -22.22
N GLU A 438 6.10 -7.55 -22.82
CA GLU A 438 4.85 -7.29 -23.56
C GLU A 438 3.72 -6.88 -22.62
N LYS A 439 3.69 -7.43 -21.40
CA LYS A 439 2.77 -6.99 -20.34
C LYS A 439 3.04 -5.55 -19.90
N ALA A 440 4.32 -5.18 -19.75
CA ALA A 440 4.70 -3.81 -19.46
C ALA A 440 4.34 -2.86 -20.60
N TYR A 441 4.61 -3.26 -21.84
CA TYR A 441 4.26 -2.53 -23.05
C TYR A 441 2.75 -2.29 -23.15
N SER A 442 1.93 -3.32 -22.96
CA SER A 442 0.46 -3.20 -23.00
C SER A 442 -0.06 -2.19 -21.98
N SER A 443 0.50 -2.19 -20.77
CA SER A 443 0.12 -1.23 -19.72
C SER A 443 0.58 0.19 -20.03
N PHE A 444 1.76 0.33 -20.65
CA PHE A 444 2.32 1.61 -21.09
C PHE A 444 1.47 2.24 -22.23
N VAL A 445 1.10 1.46 -23.25
CA VAL A 445 0.22 1.93 -24.33
C VAL A 445 -1.16 2.33 -23.82
N ASP A 446 -1.74 1.58 -22.87
CA ASP A 446 -2.99 1.97 -22.20
C ASP A 446 -2.84 3.33 -21.49
N ASP A 447 -1.72 3.58 -20.82
CA ASP A 447 -1.47 4.89 -20.21
C ASP A 447 -1.36 6.03 -21.23
N LEU A 448 -0.67 5.82 -22.36
CA LEU A 448 -0.61 6.83 -23.41
C LEU A 448 -2.00 7.11 -24.00
N LYS A 449 -2.82 6.07 -24.25
CA LYS A 449 -4.20 6.24 -24.73
C LYS A 449 -5.07 7.01 -23.73
N ARG A 450 -4.85 6.82 -22.42
CA ARG A 450 -5.51 7.61 -21.36
C ARG A 450 -5.05 9.06 -21.38
N CYS A 451 -3.76 9.32 -21.58
CA CYS A 451 -3.26 10.68 -21.81
C CYS A 451 -3.99 11.31 -23.01
N GLU A 452 -4.18 10.58 -24.11
CA GLU A 452 -4.88 11.12 -25.28
C GLU A 452 -6.34 11.48 -25.01
N GLN A 453 -7.06 10.60 -24.30
CA GLN A 453 -8.44 10.87 -23.87
C GLN A 453 -8.52 12.15 -23.03
N LEU A 454 -7.59 12.31 -22.10
CA LEU A 454 -7.49 13.46 -21.18
C LEU A 454 -6.86 14.71 -21.81
N ASP A 455 -6.45 14.63 -23.08
CA ASP A 455 -5.73 15.70 -23.80
C ASP A 455 -4.35 16.03 -23.23
N ILE A 456 -3.72 15.09 -22.51
CA ILE A 456 -2.41 15.28 -21.86
C ILE A 456 -1.28 15.00 -22.84
N GLY A 457 -0.34 15.95 -22.96
CA GLY A 457 0.69 15.94 -24.00
C GLY A 457 2.01 15.26 -23.63
N LEU A 458 2.24 14.99 -22.35
CA LEU A 458 3.48 14.38 -21.84
C LEU A 458 3.15 13.10 -21.07
N TYR A 459 4.07 12.14 -21.01
CA TYR A 459 3.97 10.98 -20.14
C TYR A 459 5.37 10.55 -19.68
N ASN A 460 5.62 10.68 -18.39
CA ASN A 460 6.90 10.35 -17.76
C ASN A 460 6.96 8.89 -17.33
N PHE A 461 8.10 8.24 -17.52
CA PHE A 461 8.30 6.89 -17.00
C PHE A 461 9.77 6.57 -16.74
N HIS A 462 9.98 5.61 -15.85
CA HIS A 462 11.28 5.00 -15.64
C HIS A 462 11.59 4.01 -16.79
N PRO A 463 12.75 4.12 -17.47
CA PRO A 463 13.12 3.25 -18.59
C PRO A 463 13.25 1.76 -18.22
N GLY A 464 13.43 1.47 -16.93
CA GLY A 464 13.43 0.11 -16.38
C GLY A 464 14.82 -0.45 -16.14
N SER A 465 14.98 -1.76 -16.36
CA SER A 465 16.20 -2.49 -16.01
C SER A 465 16.44 -3.66 -16.94
N SER A 466 17.71 -3.87 -17.31
CA SER A 466 18.19 -5.07 -18.02
C SER A 466 18.13 -6.34 -17.17
N LEU A 467 17.90 -6.24 -15.85
CA LEU A 467 17.93 -7.36 -14.91
C LEU A 467 19.22 -8.16 -15.07
N ASP A 468 19.19 -9.47 -15.29
CA ASP A 468 20.38 -10.29 -15.52
C ASP A 468 20.73 -10.42 -17.02
N GLY A 469 20.09 -9.63 -17.89
CA GLY A 469 20.28 -9.64 -19.35
C GLY A 469 21.39 -8.71 -19.86
N ASP A 470 21.62 -8.73 -21.17
CA ASP A 470 22.57 -7.83 -21.82
C ASP A 470 22.05 -6.38 -21.87
N HIS A 471 22.85 -5.43 -21.38
CA HIS A 471 22.44 -4.04 -21.22
C HIS A 471 22.17 -3.37 -22.57
N LYS A 472 23.03 -3.60 -23.59
CA LYS A 472 22.84 -3.00 -24.92
C LYS A 472 21.59 -3.55 -25.61
N ALA A 473 21.34 -4.85 -25.50
CA ALA A 473 20.11 -5.46 -25.99
C ALA A 473 18.88 -4.87 -25.30
N ALA A 474 18.95 -4.59 -24.00
CA ALA A 474 17.86 -3.97 -23.25
C ALA A 474 17.57 -2.52 -23.71
N LEU A 475 18.61 -1.71 -23.99
CA LEU A 475 18.45 -0.38 -24.58
C LEU A 475 17.75 -0.44 -25.94
N LYS A 476 18.18 -1.38 -26.80
CA LYS A 476 17.56 -1.59 -28.11
C LYS A 476 16.10 -2.03 -27.99
N LYS A 477 15.79 -2.95 -27.07
CA LYS A 477 14.43 -3.43 -26.82
C LYS A 477 13.52 -2.32 -26.29
N LEU A 478 14.04 -1.47 -25.39
CA LEU A 478 13.34 -0.28 -24.91
C LEU A 478 13.00 0.67 -26.06
N ALA A 479 13.98 1.03 -26.90
CA ALA A 479 13.75 1.91 -28.04
C ALA A 479 12.75 1.33 -29.05
N GLN A 480 12.82 0.02 -29.33
CA GLN A 480 11.84 -0.67 -30.19
C GLN A 480 10.42 -0.57 -29.63
N ASN A 481 10.25 -0.78 -28.32
CA ASN A 481 8.94 -0.66 -27.68
C ASN A 481 8.45 0.81 -27.66
N ILE A 482 9.34 1.80 -27.52
CA ILE A 482 8.98 3.21 -27.66
C ILE A 482 8.49 3.51 -29.09
N ASN A 483 9.19 3.05 -30.13
CA ASN A 483 8.78 3.24 -31.52
C ASN A 483 7.40 2.61 -31.79
N ARG A 484 7.17 1.38 -31.29
CA ARG A 484 5.85 0.74 -31.37
C ARG A 484 4.76 1.58 -30.70
N ALA A 485 5.01 2.07 -29.49
CA ALA A 485 4.05 2.88 -28.75
C ALA A 485 3.75 4.23 -29.43
N ILE A 486 4.76 4.86 -30.05
CA ILE A 486 4.59 6.06 -30.86
C ILE A 486 3.69 5.76 -32.06
N ALA A 487 3.89 4.64 -32.75
CA ALA A 487 3.06 4.26 -33.91
C ALA A 487 1.61 3.93 -33.53
N GLU A 488 1.35 3.49 -32.30
CA GLU A 488 0.01 3.19 -31.78
C GLU A 488 -0.72 4.40 -31.17
N THR A 489 -0.06 5.56 -31.10
CA THR A 489 -0.59 6.79 -30.51
C THR A 489 -0.33 7.98 -31.42
N SER A 490 -0.95 9.10 -31.12
CA SER A 490 -1.00 10.29 -31.98
C SER A 490 -0.04 11.39 -31.52
N PHE A 491 -0.01 11.73 -30.22
CA PHE A 491 0.65 13.00 -29.81
C PHE A 491 1.36 13.04 -28.45
N VAL A 492 1.17 12.06 -27.55
CA VAL A 492 1.70 12.09 -26.17
C VAL A 492 3.20 11.88 -26.08
N LYS A 493 4.02 12.93 -25.88
CA LYS A 493 5.48 12.82 -25.83
C LYS A 493 5.90 11.90 -24.68
N ILE A 494 6.66 10.86 -25.01
CA ILE A 494 7.19 9.87 -24.06
C ILE A 494 8.44 10.46 -23.41
N VAL A 495 8.40 10.69 -22.10
CA VAL A 495 9.46 11.34 -21.34
C VAL A 495 10.20 10.29 -20.52
N ILE A 496 11.47 10.05 -20.86
CA ILE A 496 12.34 9.08 -20.19
C ILE A 496 12.97 9.75 -18.97
N GLU A 497 12.73 9.21 -17.78
CA GLU A 497 13.36 9.73 -16.56
C GLU A 497 14.73 9.08 -16.32
N ASN A 498 15.71 9.86 -15.87
CA ASN A 498 16.97 9.30 -15.38
C ASN A 498 16.76 8.58 -14.04
N MET A 499 17.56 7.53 -13.77
CA MET A 499 17.32 6.61 -12.67
C MET A 499 18.40 6.70 -11.57
N ALA A 500 17.98 6.59 -10.31
CA ALA A 500 18.92 6.45 -9.20
C ALA A 500 19.58 5.05 -9.21
N GLY A 501 20.86 4.97 -9.56
CA GLY A 501 21.63 3.75 -9.33
C GLY A 501 22.76 3.50 -10.32
N HIS A 502 23.21 2.25 -10.38
CA HIS A 502 24.24 1.77 -11.31
C HIS A 502 23.98 0.30 -11.64
N GLY A 503 24.68 -0.23 -12.66
CA GLY A 503 24.61 -1.64 -13.04
C GLY A 503 23.47 -1.87 -14.02
N ASN A 504 22.46 -2.64 -13.64
CA ASN A 504 21.44 -3.12 -14.57
C ASN A 504 20.26 -2.14 -14.73
N LEU A 505 20.30 -0.97 -14.07
CA LEU A 505 19.28 0.08 -14.23
C LEU A 505 19.62 0.90 -15.46
N ILE A 506 18.67 1.03 -16.38
CA ILE A 506 18.79 1.88 -17.56
C ILE A 506 18.56 3.33 -17.15
N GLY A 507 19.32 4.27 -17.71
CA GLY A 507 19.13 5.70 -17.46
C GLY A 507 19.81 6.21 -16.20
N SER A 508 20.65 5.39 -15.56
CA SER A 508 21.58 5.86 -14.53
C SER A 508 22.75 6.66 -15.13
N SER A 509 23.12 6.34 -16.36
CA SER A 509 24.05 7.12 -17.19
C SER A 509 23.27 7.96 -18.20
N LEU A 510 23.71 9.19 -18.45
CA LEU A 510 23.17 10.02 -19.55
C LEU A 510 23.34 9.31 -20.91
N GLN A 511 24.39 8.49 -21.05
CA GLN A 511 24.65 7.73 -22.27
C GLN A 511 23.56 6.68 -22.55
N ASP A 512 22.99 6.04 -21.53
CA ASP A 512 21.90 5.07 -21.73
C ASP A 512 20.68 5.75 -22.37
N ILE A 513 20.35 6.95 -21.89
CA ILE A 513 19.22 7.74 -22.39
C ILE A 513 19.50 8.18 -23.82
N ARG A 514 20.72 8.65 -24.09
CA ARG A 514 21.15 9.01 -25.45
C ARG A 514 21.04 7.82 -26.42
N ASP A 515 21.57 6.67 -26.04
CA ASP A 515 21.56 5.46 -26.87
C ASP A 515 20.13 5.01 -27.21
N VAL A 516 19.18 5.17 -26.27
CA VAL A 516 17.76 4.90 -26.52
C VAL A 516 17.17 5.93 -27.49
N ILE A 517 17.39 7.23 -27.26
CA ILE A 517 16.87 8.31 -28.13
C ILE A 517 17.40 8.19 -29.56
N ASP A 518 18.66 7.81 -29.75
CA ASP A 518 19.25 7.62 -31.07
C ASP A 518 18.50 6.55 -31.89
N LEU A 519 18.05 5.49 -31.22
CA LEU A 519 17.30 4.38 -31.79
C LEU A 519 15.78 4.66 -31.95
N VAL A 520 15.27 5.75 -31.34
CA VAL A 520 13.89 6.19 -31.56
C VAL A 520 13.76 6.89 -32.91
N GLU A 521 12.76 6.51 -33.69
CA GLU A 521 12.53 7.00 -35.06
C GLU A 521 11.96 8.42 -35.04
N ASP A 522 10.81 8.62 -34.39
CA ASP A 522 10.21 9.95 -34.22
C ASP A 522 10.72 10.63 -32.94
N LYS A 523 11.83 11.35 -33.09
CA LYS A 523 12.48 12.09 -32.01
C LYS A 523 11.63 13.27 -31.48
N SER A 524 10.59 13.71 -32.21
CA SER A 524 9.71 14.78 -31.73
C SER A 524 8.77 14.31 -30.61
N ARG A 525 8.53 12.99 -30.54
CA ARG A 525 7.63 12.32 -29.58
C ARG A 525 8.40 11.70 -28.40
N VAL A 526 9.70 11.95 -28.26
CA VAL A 526 10.51 11.53 -27.10
C VAL A 526 11.13 12.73 -26.40
N GLY A 527 11.28 12.62 -25.08
CA GLY A 527 11.92 13.62 -24.24
C GLY A 527 12.54 13.00 -23.00
N VAL A 528 13.06 13.84 -22.12
CA VAL A 528 13.75 13.42 -20.91
C VAL A 528 13.25 14.23 -19.71
N CYS A 529 13.01 13.53 -18.60
CA CYS A 529 12.83 14.15 -17.29
C CYS A 529 14.13 14.01 -16.50
N VAL A 530 14.63 15.12 -15.96
CA VAL A 530 15.76 15.08 -15.03
C VAL A 530 15.24 15.12 -13.60
N ASP A 531 15.40 14.03 -12.88
CA ASP A 531 15.24 13.98 -11.43
C ASP A 531 16.56 14.34 -10.73
N THR A 532 16.52 15.36 -9.87
CA THR A 532 17.70 15.85 -9.15
C THR A 532 18.22 14.87 -8.09
N CYS A 533 17.33 14.16 -7.38
CA CYS A 533 17.73 13.14 -6.42
C CYS A 533 18.34 11.92 -7.13
N HIS A 534 17.79 11.50 -8.26
CA HIS A 534 18.31 10.41 -9.08
C HIS A 534 19.68 10.74 -9.65
N SER A 535 19.85 11.95 -10.19
CA SER A 535 21.14 12.44 -10.71
C SER A 535 22.21 12.40 -9.62
N PHE A 536 21.88 12.93 -8.44
CA PHE A 536 22.77 12.90 -7.27
C PHE A 536 23.06 11.48 -6.78
N ALA A 537 22.05 10.61 -6.76
CA ALA A 537 22.21 9.22 -6.34
C ALA A 537 23.05 8.40 -7.33
N ALA A 538 23.01 8.72 -8.62
CA ALA A 538 23.82 8.11 -9.69
C ALA A 538 25.27 8.61 -9.69
N GLY A 539 25.54 9.75 -9.04
CA GLY A 539 26.89 10.28 -8.84
C GLY A 539 27.20 11.58 -9.58
N TYR A 540 26.21 12.21 -10.20
CA TYR A 540 26.34 13.57 -10.70
C TYR A 540 26.18 14.55 -9.53
N ASP A 541 27.26 15.20 -9.13
CA ASP A 541 27.18 16.23 -8.11
C ASP A 541 26.55 17.49 -8.71
N ILE A 542 25.41 17.88 -8.18
CA ILE A 542 24.66 19.08 -8.59
C ILE A 542 24.33 19.95 -7.37
N SER A 543 25.14 19.85 -6.31
CA SER A 543 24.91 20.51 -5.01
C SER A 543 25.21 22.02 -5.00
N ASP A 544 25.93 22.53 -6.01
CA ASP A 544 26.25 23.95 -6.16
C ASP A 544 26.21 24.38 -7.63
N GLU A 545 26.18 25.70 -7.87
CA GLU A 545 26.02 26.29 -9.20
C GLU A 545 27.08 25.82 -10.21
N ALA A 546 28.34 25.71 -9.80
CA ALA A 546 29.42 25.30 -10.71
C ALA A 546 29.25 23.85 -11.15
N LYS A 547 28.96 22.95 -10.21
CA LYS A 547 28.77 21.53 -10.54
C LYS A 547 27.46 21.26 -11.27
N PHE A 548 26.40 22.01 -10.95
CA PHE A 548 25.16 21.96 -11.71
C PHE A 548 25.40 22.38 -13.17
N LYS A 549 26.18 23.44 -13.38
CA LYS A 549 26.58 23.87 -14.72
C LYS A 549 27.36 22.78 -15.46
N GLU A 550 28.32 22.12 -14.82
CA GLU A 550 29.06 20.98 -15.40
C GLU A 550 28.13 19.83 -15.79
N PHE A 551 27.13 19.52 -14.94
CA PHE A 551 26.09 18.54 -15.27
C PHE A 551 25.28 18.95 -16.48
N TRP A 552 24.85 20.22 -16.57
CA TRP A 552 24.10 20.72 -17.72
C TRP A 552 24.90 20.74 -19.01
N GLU A 553 26.18 21.08 -18.95
CA GLU A 553 27.09 20.99 -20.11
C GLU A 553 27.25 19.53 -20.57
N SER A 554 27.34 18.59 -19.62
CA SER A 554 27.40 17.16 -19.92
C SER A 554 26.09 16.64 -20.51
N TYR A 555 24.96 17.10 -19.97
CA TYR A 555 23.61 16.77 -20.45
C TYR A 555 23.42 17.25 -21.89
N ASP A 556 23.73 18.51 -22.17
CA ASP A 556 23.60 19.09 -23.52
C ASP A 556 24.51 18.39 -24.53
N LYS A 557 25.74 18.07 -24.12
CA LYS A 557 26.69 17.38 -24.98
C LYS A 557 26.27 15.95 -25.32
N ILE A 558 25.69 15.22 -24.36
CA ILE A 558 25.37 13.80 -24.53
C ILE A 558 23.97 13.61 -25.09
N ILE A 559 22.97 14.23 -24.47
CA ILE A 559 21.55 14.08 -24.82
C ILE A 559 21.10 15.23 -25.75
N GLY A 560 21.36 16.47 -25.33
CA GLY A 560 20.87 17.69 -25.97
C GLY A 560 19.73 18.34 -25.18
N PHE A 561 19.81 19.65 -24.93
CA PHE A 561 18.77 20.39 -24.20
C PHE A 561 17.40 20.35 -24.89
N GLU A 562 17.33 20.12 -26.20
CA GLU A 562 16.09 20.02 -26.96
C GLU A 562 15.19 18.86 -26.52
N PHE A 563 15.77 17.83 -25.87
CA PHE A 563 15.01 16.70 -25.36
C PHE A 563 14.50 16.93 -23.93
N LEU A 564 15.02 17.93 -23.21
CA LEU A 564 14.57 18.22 -21.85
C LEU A 564 13.09 18.63 -21.87
N SER A 565 12.26 17.84 -21.20
CA SER A 565 10.81 18.01 -21.23
C SER A 565 10.21 18.25 -19.84
N ALA A 566 10.91 17.87 -18.77
CA ALA A 566 10.48 18.06 -17.39
C ALA A 566 11.64 17.94 -16.40
N ILE A 567 11.39 18.37 -15.16
CA ILE A 567 12.27 18.15 -14.02
C ILE A 567 11.44 17.59 -12.87
N HIS A 568 11.95 16.54 -12.24
CA HIS A 568 11.51 16.15 -10.90
C HIS A 568 12.48 16.76 -9.88
N LEU A 569 11.95 17.63 -9.03
CA LEU A 569 12.76 18.47 -8.15
C LEU A 569 12.72 17.92 -6.73
N ASN A 570 13.71 17.07 -6.43
CA ASN A 570 13.79 16.32 -5.19
C ASN A 570 15.15 16.51 -4.52
N ASP A 571 15.16 16.81 -3.21
CA ASP A 571 16.38 16.70 -2.41
C ASP A 571 16.67 15.22 -2.12
N SER A 572 17.89 14.90 -1.68
CA SER A 572 18.29 13.52 -1.41
C SER A 572 18.53 13.27 0.08
N LYS A 573 17.88 12.25 0.63
CA LYS A 573 18.20 11.74 1.98
C LYS A 573 19.54 11.03 2.02
N ALA A 574 20.03 10.57 0.88
CA ALA A 574 21.24 9.78 0.78
C ALA A 574 22.41 10.64 0.28
N PRO A 575 23.67 10.30 0.65
CA PRO A 575 24.82 11.03 0.14
C PRO A 575 25.05 10.79 -1.36
N LEU A 576 25.87 11.65 -1.98
CA LEU A 576 26.27 11.56 -3.39
C LEU A 576 26.71 10.14 -3.77
N GLY A 577 26.22 9.64 -4.90
CA GLY A 577 26.60 8.31 -5.40
C GLY A 577 26.12 7.15 -4.51
N ALA A 578 25.13 7.37 -3.63
CA ALA A 578 24.62 6.31 -2.78
C ALA A 578 23.87 5.20 -3.52
N ASN A 579 23.49 5.45 -4.79
CA ASN A 579 22.68 4.54 -5.61
C ASN A 579 21.38 4.16 -4.91
N ARG A 580 20.70 5.18 -4.36
CA ARG A 580 19.45 5.04 -3.63
C ARG A 580 18.53 6.20 -3.98
N ASP A 581 17.42 5.87 -4.62
CA ASP A 581 16.24 6.71 -4.68
C ASP A 581 15.67 6.86 -3.25
N LEU A 582 15.93 8.00 -2.63
CA LEU A 582 15.36 8.40 -1.35
C LEU A 582 15.17 9.93 -1.32
N HIS A 583 14.00 10.37 -1.75
CA HIS A 583 13.66 11.80 -1.83
C HIS A 583 13.57 12.45 -0.45
N GLN A 584 13.87 13.74 -0.42
CA GLN A 584 13.83 14.60 0.75
C GLN A 584 13.19 15.95 0.41
N LYS A 585 12.65 16.62 1.43
CA LYS A 585 12.22 18.01 1.34
C LYS A 585 13.35 18.96 0.93
N LEU A 586 13.01 20.02 0.22
CA LEU A 586 13.98 20.97 -0.32
C LEU A 586 14.82 21.63 0.77
N GLY A 587 16.14 21.47 0.71
CA GLY A 587 17.11 22.03 1.64
C GLY A 587 17.38 21.17 2.89
N TYR A 588 16.64 20.08 3.09
CA TYR A 588 16.83 19.17 4.23
C TYR A 588 17.82 18.05 3.90
N GLY A 589 18.06 17.74 2.64
CA GLY A 589 18.88 16.63 2.21
C GLY A 589 20.33 17.03 1.93
N PHE A 590 21.05 16.11 1.29
CA PHE A 590 22.46 16.25 0.95
C PHE A 590 22.70 17.15 -0.27
N LEU A 591 21.68 17.43 -1.08
CA LEU A 591 21.79 18.44 -2.15
C LEU A 591 21.78 19.86 -1.54
N GLY A 592 20.91 20.08 -0.55
CA GLY A 592 20.79 21.37 0.12
C GLY A 592 20.07 22.42 -0.73
N LEU A 593 19.91 23.62 -0.18
CA LEU A 593 19.04 24.64 -0.78
C LEU A 593 19.58 25.24 -2.09
N GLU A 594 20.91 25.21 -2.27
CA GLU A 594 21.59 25.84 -3.40
C GLU A 594 21.21 25.23 -4.75
N ALA A 595 21.10 23.90 -4.84
CA ALA A 595 20.65 23.22 -6.06
C ALA A 595 19.27 23.72 -6.53
N PHE A 596 18.36 23.97 -5.59
CA PHE A 596 17.01 24.46 -5.89
C PHE A 596 17.00 25.95 -6.26
N ARG A 597 17.92 26.74 -5.69
CA ARG A 597 18.12 28.14 -6.12
C ARG A 597 18.58 28.18 -7.58
N VAL A 598 19.53 27.33 -7.97
CA VAL A 598 20.01 27.24 -9.36
C VAL A 598 18.86 26.90 -10.31
N ILE A 599 18.06 25.87 -9.97
CA ILE A 599 16.87 25.50 -10.77
C ILE A 599 15.85 26.64 -10.85
N ALA A 600 15.52 27.29 -9.73
CA ALA A 600 14.58 28.41 -9.71
C ALA A 600 15.07 29.67 -10.46
N ASN A 601 16.28 29.64 -11.02
CA ASN A 601 16.88 30.76 -11.76
C ASN A 601 17.43 30.34 -13.14
N GLU A 602 17.22 29.11 -13.59
CA GLU A 602 17.75 28.60 -14.86
C GLU A 602 16.83 28.99 -16.04
N PRO A 603 17.25 29.87 -16.96
CA PRO A 603 16.38 30.31 -18.04
C PRO A 603 15.98 29.19 -19.01
N LYS A 604 16.83 28.17 -19.20
CA LYS A 604 16.59 27.09 -20.18
C LYS A 604 15.40 26.19 -19.85
N ILE A 605 14.90 26.23 -18.62
CA ILE A 605 13.83 25.34 -18.14
C ILE A 605 12.51 26.07 -17.87
N GLN A 606 12.44 27.37 -18.21
CA GLN A 606 11.21 28.14 -18.12
C GLN A 606 10.12 27.51 -18.99
N GLY A 607 8.90 27.46 -18.45
CA GLY A 607 7.76 26.82 -19.12
C GLY A 607 7.74 25.29 -19.09
N LEU A 608 8.80 24.61 -18.64
CA LEU A 608 8.81 23.15 -18.47
C LEU A 608 8.21 22.75 -17.11
N PRO A 609 7.44 21.66 -17.01
CA PRO A 609 7.00 21.09 -15.73
C PRO A 609 8.17 20.84 -14.77
N ILE A 610 8.09 21.42 -13.58
CA ILE A 610 9.02 21.20 -12.47
C ILE A 610 8.22 20.65 -11.30
N ILE A 611 8.30 19.33 -11.10
CA ILE A 611 7.39 18.57 -10.24
C ILE A 611 8.12 18.12 -8.97
N LEU A 612 7.55 18.46 -7.81
CA LEU A 612 7.97 17.94 -6.51
C LEU A 612 7.43 16.53 -6.27
N GLU A 613 8.31 15.62 -5.83
CA GLU A 613 7.95 14.28 -5.32
C GLU A 613 8.54 14.07 -3.92
N THR A 614 8.66 15.18 -3.18
CA THR A 614 9.19 15.25 -1.83
C THR A 614 8.28 14.51 -0.83
N PRO A 615 8.82 14.03 0.29
CA PRO A 615 8.03 13.30 1.28
C PRO A 615 7.07 14.24 2.05
N VAL A 616 5.77 14.16 1.75
CA VAL A 616 4.71 14.98 2.38
C VAL A 616 3.85 14.24 3.43
N GLY A 617 3.98 12.92 3.55
CA GLY A 617 3.20 12.15 4.54
C GLY A 617 1.72 12.05 4.16
N LYS A 618 0.81 12.58 5.00
CA LYS A 618 -0.64 12.68 4.74
C LYS A 618 -1.12 14.13 4.56
N ASP A 619 -0.18 15.06 4.44
CA ASP A 619 -0.46 16.49 4.40
C ASP A 619 0.16 17.11 3.15
N ASP A 620 -0.65 17.19 2.09
CA ASP A 620 -0.23 17.74 0.80
C ASP A 620 0.06 19.25 0.88
N SER A 621 -0.32 19.95 1.95
CA SER A 621 -0.02 21.39 2.12
C SER A 621 1.49 21.67 2.17
N VAL A 622 2.30 20.66 2.53
CA VAL A 622 3.76 20.71 2.47
C VAL A 622 4.25 21.06 1.06
N TYR A 623 3.63 20.54 0.01
CA TYR A 623 4.00 20.91 -1.35
C TYR A 623 3.75 22.39 -1.62
N GLY A 624 2.68 22.96 -1.07
CA GLY A 624 2.41 24.40 -1.21
C GLY A 624 3.43 25.28 -0.47
N GLU A 625 4.00 24.80 0.63
CA GLU A 625 5.13 25.48 1.31
C GLU A 625 6.40 25.42 0.46
N GLU A 626 6.69 24.27 -0.17
CA GLU A 626 7.86 24.10 -1.02
C GLU A 626 7.74 24.82 -2.37
N ILE A 627 6.55 24.90 -2.96
CA ILE A 627 6.28 25.74 -4.14
C ILE A 627 6.55 27.20 -3.80
N LYS A 628 6.06 27.71 -2.67
CA LYS A 628 6.36 29.07 -2.22
C LYS A 628 7.84 29.29 -1.92
N LEU A 629 8.55 28.26 -1.45
CA LEU A 629 10.00 28.32 -1.28
C LEU A 629 10.70 28.48 -2.64
N LEU A 630 10.28 27.74 -3.67
CA LEU A 630 10.83 27.88 -5.03
C LEU A 630 10.53 29.25 -5.64
N GLU A 631 9.31 29.76 -5.46
CA GLU A 631 8.96 31.12 -5.85
C GLU A 631 9.82 32.16 -5.13
N TRP A 632 10.04 31.97 -3.83
CA TRP A 632 10.90 32.82 -3.02
C TRP A 632 12.37 32.77 -3.45
N LEU A 633 12.86 31.66 -3.99
CA LEU A 633 14.24 31.50 -4.47
C LEU A 633 14.53 32.21 -5.81
N GLN A 634 13.50 32.65 -6.54
CA GLN A 634 13.68 33.38 -7.80
C GLN A 634 14.43 34.70 -7.56
N ASP A 635 15.35 35.01 -8.48
CA ASP A 635 16.24 36.17 -8.52
C ASP A 635 17.19 36.31 -7.29
N ARG A 636 17.22 35.33 -6.39
CA ARG A 636 18.11 35.33 -5.21
C ARG A 636 19.52 34.88 -5.54
N LYS A 637 20.48 35.51 -4.88
CA LYS A 637 21.92 35.21 -5.00
C LYS A 637 22.40 34.34 -3.84
N PRO A 638 23.45 33.54 -4.04
CA PRO A 638 24.03 32.72 -2.97
C PRO A 638 24.64 33.57 -1.84
N THR A 639 24.92 34.85 -2.11
CA THR A 639 25.48 35.82 -1.15
C THR A 639 24.41 36.54 -0.32
N ASP A 640 23.12 36.37 -0.62
CA ASP A 640 22.06 37.10 0.08
C ASP A 640 21.95 36.59 1.53
N GLU A 641 21.96 37.50 2.51
CA GLU A 641 21.92 37.14 3.93
C GLU A 641 20.68 36.31 4.31
N GLU A 642 19.52 36.64 3.73
CA GLU A 642 18.28 35.88 3.92
C GLU A 642 18.38 34.45 3.35
N PHE A 643 19.03 34.29 2.20
CA PHE A 643 19.25 32.98 1.58
C PHE A 643 20.17 32.12 2.45
N ILE A 644 21.30 32.66 2.89
CA ILE A 644 22.26 31.96 3.76
C ILE A 644 21.55 31.49 5.02
N LYS A 645 20.83 32.38 5.71
CA LYS A 645 20.09 32.05 6.93
C LYS A 645 19.02 30.97 6.69
N LYS A 646 18.28 31.04 5.58
CA LYS A 646 17.27 30.04 5.24
C LYS A 646 17.89 28.68 4.92
N SER A 647 18.99 28.68 4.17
CA SER A 647 19.76 27.49 3.85
C SER A 647 20.26 26.79 5.11
N GLU A 648 20.82 27.54 6.06
CA GLU A 648 21.26 27.00 7.36
C GLU A 648 20.11 26.44 8.19
N GLU A 649 18.96 27.13 8.22
CA GLU A 649 17.75 26.68 8.93
C GLU A 649 17.26 25.32 8.41
N LEU A 650 17.02 25.21 7.10
CA LEU A 650 16.53 23.99 6.47
C LEU A 650 17.55 22.86 6.56
N ASN A 651 18.84 23.19 6.38
CA ASN A 651 19.92 22.23 6.54
C ASN A 651 19.95 21.65 7.97
N LYS A 652 19.72 22.47 9.00
CA LYS A 652 19.65 22.03 10.39
C LYS A 652 18.47 21.09 10.65
N LEU A 653 17.31 21.37 10.06
CA LEU A 653 16.11 20.53 10.20
C LEU A 653 16.34 19.11 9.63
N GLY A 654 17.10 18.99 8.55
CA GLY A 654 17.43 17.71 7.94
C GLY A 654 18.64 16.96 8.55
N ALA A 655 19.42 17.61 9.43
CA ALA A 655 20.72 17.10 9.88
C ALA A 655 20.66 15.71 10.53
N LYS A 656 19.61 15.45 11.34
CA LYS A 656 19.43 14.15 12.00
C LYS A 656 19.24 13.01 11.00
N GLU A 657 18.40 13.22 9.99
CA GLU A 657 18.12 12.18 8.99
C GLU A 657 19.34 11.95 8.09
N ARG A 658 20.05 13.02 7.71
CA ARG A 658 21.33 12.91 6.98
C ARG A 658 22.37 12.11 7.74
N ALA A 659 22.57 12.39 9.03
CA ALA A 659 23.50 11.64 9.87
C ALA A 659 23.15 10.15 9.94
N GLU A 660 21.86 9.81 10.04
CA GLU A 660 21.40 8.43 10.03
C GLU A 660 21.66 7.73 8.69
N GLN A 661 21.40 8.40 7.56
CA GLN A 661 21.63 7.83 6.24
C GLN A 661 23.11 7.73 5.89
N LEU A 662 23.94 8.69 6.31
CA LEU A 662 25.39 8.66 6.15
C LEU A 662 25.98 7.44 6.85
N LYS A 663 25.59 7.21 8.12
CA LYS A 663 26.03 6.02 8.88
C LYS A 663 25.61 4.72 8.19
N LYS A 664 24.39 4.65 7.64
CA LYS A 664 23.93 3.47 6.87
C LYS A 664 24.76 3.28 5.58
N PHE A 665 25.10 4.37 4.90
CA PHE A 665 25.90 4.37 3.69
C PHE A 665 27.32 3.89 3.98
N GLU A 666 28.02 4.48 4.95
CA GLU A 666 29.38 4.10 5.36
C GLU A 666 29.47 2.62 5.73
N VAL A 667 28.51 2.09 6.50
CA VAL A 667 28.46 0.66 6.86
C VAL A 667 28.30 -0.21 5.62
N LYS A 668 27.45 0.19 4.65
CA LYS A 668 27.24 -0.54 3.40
C LYS A 668 28.51 -0.50 2.52
N THR A 669 29.14 0.66 2.39
CA THR A 669 30.37 0.88 1.62
C THR A 669 31.54 0.10 2.21
N ALA A 670 31.73 0.13 3.53
CA ALA A 670 32.74 -0.68 4.22
C ALA A 670 32.50 -2.19 4.03
N LYS A 671 31.24 -2.63 4.04
CA LYS A 671 30.91 -4.04 3.75
C LYS A 671 31.21 -4.41 2.29
N LYS A 672 30.90 -3.54 1.32
CA LYS A 672 31.18 -3.75 -0.11
C LYS A 672 32.69 -3.79 -0.36
N LYS A 673 33.46 -2.88 0.25
CA LYS A 673 34.94 -2.88 0.20
C LYS A 673 35.53 -4.16 0.78
N ARG A 674 35.12 -4.58 1.99
CA ARG A 674 35.57 -5.86 2.59
C ARG A 674 35.18 -7.08 1.75
N ALA A 675 34.04 -7.05 1.06
CA ALA A 675 33.64 -8.14 0.17
C ALA A 675 34.53 -8.16 -1.09
N ALA A 676 34.80 -7.01 -1.70
CA ALA A 676 35.71 -6.88 -2.84
C ALA A 676 37.15 -7.28 -2.46
N ASP A 677 37.65 -6.87 -1.30
CA ASP A 677 38.99 -7.23 -0.80
C ASP A 677 39.11 -8.75 -0.57
N LYS A 678 38.06 -9.39 -0.04
CA LYS A 678 37.99 -10.85 0.10
C LYS A 678 37.94 -11.56 -1.25
N ASP A 679 37.22 -11.01 -2.21
CA ASP A 679 37.12 -11.58 -3.56
C ASP A 679 38.47 -11.50 -4.28
N ILE A 680 39.15 -10.34 -4.22
CA ILE A 680 40.52 -10.14 -4.74
C ILE A 680 41.52 -11.06 -4.03
N SER A 681 41.45 -11.18 -2.69
CA SER A 681 42.29 -12.10 -1.92
C SER A 681 42.05 -13.56 -2.33
N SER A 682 40.80 -13.95 -2.59
CA SER A 682 40.43 -15.29 -3.06
C SER A 682 40.87 -15.59 -4.50
N LEU A 683 40.89 -14.56 -5.36
CA LEU A 683 41.40 -14.65 -6.73
C LEU A 683 42.93 -14.74 -6.73
N LEU A 684 43.62 -14.03 -5.84
CA LEU A 684 45.07 -14.10 -5.65
C LEU A 684 45.51 -15.44 -5.06
N SER A 685 44.76 -16.02 -4.11
CA SER A 685 45.06 -17.34 -3.55
C SER A 685 44.78 -18.47 -4.56
N LYS A 686 43.73 -18.38 -5.38
CA LYS A 686 43.52 -19.28 -6.53
C LYS A 686 44.62 -19.18 -7.58
N LYS A 687 45.19 -17.99 -7.78
CA LYS A 687 46.35 -17.79 -8.67
C LYS A 687 47.65 -18.38 -8.09
N LYS A 688 47.76 -18.44 -6.76
CA LYS A 688 48.88 -19.06 -6.04
C LYS A 688 48.79 -20.59 -6.08
N LEU A 689 47.60 -21.15 -5.87
CA LEU A 689 47.33 -22.59 -6.04
C LEU A 689 47.59 -23.07 -7.47
N LYS A 690 47.18 -22.30 -8.51
CA LYS A 690 47.55 -22.61 -9.92
C LYS A 690 49.05 -22.51 -10.23
N LYS A 691 49.85 -21.88 -9.37
CA LYS A 691 51.31 -21.79 -9.52
C LYS A 691 52.03 -22.92 -8.77
N GLU A 692 51.39 -23.49 -7.75
CA GLU A 692 51.85 -24.67 -7.01
C GLU A 692 51.47 -25.97 -7.76
N ASP A 693 50.29 -26.03 -8.39
CA ASP A 693 49.87 -27.17 -9.24
C ASP A 693 50.69 -27.32 -10.54
N LYS A 694 51.45 -26.29 -10.95
CA LYS A 694 52.37 -26.37 -12.11
C LYS A 694 53.77 -26.88 -11.77
N VAL A 695 54.06 -27.15 -10.49
CA VAL A 695 55.36 -27.66 -10.04
C VAL A 695 55.32 -29.17 -9.74
N GLU A 696 54.13 -29.78 -9.63
CA GLU A 696 53.98 -31.22 -9.35
C GLU A 696 53.60 -32.08 -10.58
N GLU A 697 53.46 -31.49 -11.78
CA GLU A 697 53.10 -32.23 -13.01
C GLU A 697 54.26 -32.28 -14.03
N THR A 698 55.49 -32.57 -13.57
CA THR A 698 56.63 -32.92 -14.44
C THR A 698 57.48 -34.09 -13.90
N THR A 699 56.89 -35.02 -13.16
CA THR A 699 57.59 -36.27 -12.77
C THR A 699 56.62 -37.45 -12.74
N ALA A 700 56.43 -38.11 -13.89
CA ALA A 700 56.22 -39.57 -14.01
C ALA A 700 55.64 -39.97 -15.38
N VAL A 701 56.41 -39.84 -16.47
CA VAL A 701 56.38 -40.80 -17.59
C VAL A 701 57.75 -40.74 -18.26
N GLU A 702 58.56 -41.79 -18.11
CA GLU A 702 59.41 -42.42 -19.15
C GLU A 702 60.53 -43.28 -18.54
N SER A 703 60.33 -44.59 -18.62
CA SER A 703 61.35 -45.63 -18.73
C SER A 703 60.82 -46.56 -19.81
N ALA A 704 61.50 -46.97 -20.88
CA ALA A 704 62.89 -46.90 -21.27
C ALA A 704 62.95 -47.04 -22.81
N ASP A 705 63.93 -46.45 -23.48
CA ASP A 705 64.82 -47.16 -24.41
C ASP A 705 65.83 -46.21 -25.09
N ILE A 706 66.96 -46.83 -25.46
CA ILE A 706 68.04 -46.37 -26.35
C ILE A 706 69.31 -45.82 -25.67
N LYS A 707 70.35 -46.65 -25.77
CA LYS A 707 71.79 -46.44 -25.54
C LYS A 707 72.33 -45.21 -26.27
N VAL A 708 73.39 -44.59 -25.75
CA VAL A 708 74.74 -44.42 -26.37
C VAL A 708 75.62 -43.46 -25.53
N GLU A 709 76.78 -43.99 -25.14
CA GLU A 709 78.14 -43.43 -24.90
C GLU A 709 78.42 -42.10 -24.14
N GLU A 710 79.38 -42.28 -23.22
CA GLU A 710 80.44 -41.41 -22.69
C GLU A 710 80.63 -39.99 -23.28
N VAL A 711 80.89 -38.99 -22.42
CA VAL A 711 82.25 -38.40 -22.21
C VAL A 711 82.21 -37.38 -21.05
N LYS A 712 83.26 -37.48 -20.21
CA LYS A 712 83.66 -36.63 -19.08
C LYS A 712 83.82 -35.15 -19.42
N LYS A 713 83.51 -34.24 -18.48
CA LYS A 713 84.53 -33.45 -17.76
C LYS A 713 83.94 -32.51 -16.70
N GLU A 714 84.61 -32.54 -15.55
CA GLU A 714 84.51 -31.69 -14.38
C GLU A 714 84.96 -30.25 -14.66
N GLU A 715 84.44 -29.29 -13.89
CA GLU A 715 85.16 -28.27 -13.08
C GLU A 715 84.13 -27.20 -12.63
N LYS A 716 83.82 -27.08 -11.33
CA LYS A 716 84.46 -26.19 -10.32
C LYS A 716 84.34 -24.71 -10.71
N GLU A 717 83.78 -23.82 -9.89
CA GLU A 717 83.92 -23.63 -8.44
C GLU A 717 82.66 -23.00 -7.82
#